data_AF-A0A538JIC0-F1
#
_entry.id   AF-A0A538JIC0-F1
#
_cell.length_a   1.000
_cell.length_b   1.000
_cell.length_c   1.000
_cell.angle_alpha   90.00
_cell.angle_beta   90.00
_cell.angle_gamma   90.00
#
_symmetry.space_group_name_H-M   'P 1'
#
loop_
_entity.id
_entity.type
_entity.pdbx_description
1 polymer ?
#
loop_
_entity_poly.entity_id
_entity_poly.type
_entity_poly.pdbx_seq_one_letter_code
_entity_poly.pdbx_strand_id
1 'polypeptide(L)'
;MRRPVHPRPRGALTTARRVIIAAAVAAFVVTPAASSHRNAAKTLCAVDSYGTVTTADTTTSTTTARRLFHHRYYAPPTYSGCGSYDWQVSPSYSGDYYSDNTSADAAEPPPPSPVTPSLPTWRNLYDWPNGHGYAGWHTASSSQSGAYGMQSALGGNYGLWLWPVGGSSYSYSQGQYAEWMYTAPGTTRITNATLQFTYKNKLLAHHCIDVGFRDTNGVVVTHNEHCTPVQPPDSQRDVTISLVDPAANPTSTTLYFRIRVDCGGATTCSKNIPQLSPLSTGGYARATKVDMTLVDDDNPEAWASGSFYDLAGDYTNGSSRFDLTFGANDAGSGVQRVWVERIGAGVIASSNAPCDPTHHTDALDNRICPDQYSAGITIDTSTMPEGRNQYFVAASDLAGNTDAQDPWSVSIDRTAPDAALAAATEWYDAQNGDWAVNWDIGTDPPLADGNSGSGVAQSRYRYSLNSGAFSDWETDPGAELVIPNARVGDRVTVEVQNLDGVDNATAATATTLTLDGTAAAPPQEDAALPDFCKDSADSNTCTTYGGGTSVVLMSARAATAYPPVTRSYYEHYLDPKIYRDQGCNVARSKARGLVILAFGRPAYAGGRYGTILVSVRTFASSTAIRKLSIAFAAGFVRCGGARRGSIIVAVGANNSCSLNDPKCKGSLQPPSFNQAGKVWNANVNALGSWIQLRPARRRAVSAAGADDTEPAWEGLSKTAVHTMDFNEGYNAAPFAALFYDFGSNEQGFWSDAIRYRLAYGLPRNYPIPQIYLRNMADPWHDTSKWGAQNGRYGKIRFQGVLSQYNPGVDNTPFGPNCGLSPHDGYDRLLEVLNVDPATALPAMNFISNIVCTT
;
A
#
# COMPACT_ATOMS: atom_id res chain seq x y z
N MET A 1 -17.29 -55.37 4.75
CA MET A 1 -17.62 -56.11 5.99
C MET A 1 -18.43 -55.18 6.90
N ARG A 2 -19.69 -55.53 7.17
CA ARG A 2 -20.29 -55.85 8.50
C ARG A 2 -20.97 -54.68 9.24
N ARG A 3 -22.32 -54.75 9.30
CA ARG A 3 -23.19 -54.15 10.32
C ARG A 3 -22.99 -54.84 11.69
N PRO A 4 -23.54 -54.32 12.81
CA PRO A 4 -24.91 -54.67 13.27
C PRO A 4 -25.79 -53.41 13.44
N VAL A 5 -27.14 -53.35 13.31
CA VAL A 5 -28.32 -54.18 13.68
C VAL A 5 -29.06 -53.67 14.95
N HIS A 6 -30.14 -52.91 14.71
CA HIS A 6 -31.51 -52.93 15.27
C HIS A 6 -31.87 -53.78 16.52
N PRO A 7 -32.88 -53.38 17.35
CA PRO A 7 -34.29 -53.50 16.94
C PRO A 7 -35.32 -52.44 17.41
N ARG A 8 -36.51 -52.49 16.78
CA ARG A 8 -37.79 -51.88 17.23
C ARG A 8 -38.43 -52.71 18.36
N PRO A 9 -39.54 -52.23 18.94
CA PRO A 9 -40.78 -53.01 18.80
C PRO A 9 -41.96 -52.24 18.17
N ARG A 10 -42.99 -53.00 17.76
CA ARG A 10 -44.29 -52.52 17.24
C ARG A 10 -45.34 -52.55 18.36
N GLY A 11 -46.37 -51.70 18.24
CA GLY A 11 -47.68 -51.87 18.86
C GLY A 11 -48.76 -51.36 17.89
N ALA A 12 -49.90 -52.04 17.77
CA ALA A 12 -50.90 -51.78 16.73
C ALA A 12 -52.33 -52.14 17.17
N LEU A 13 -53.35 -51.57 16.50
CA LEU A 13 -54.80 -51.88 16.60
C LEU A 13 -55.41 -51.51 17.99
N THR A 14 -56.66 -51.11 18.25
CA THR A 14 -58.03 -51.24 17.67
C THR A 14 -58.87 -50.02 18.14
N THR A 15 -60.06 -49.61 17.65
CA THR A 15 -60.92 -49.88 16.46
C THR A 15 -62.04 -48.81 16.46
N ALA A 16 -62.74 -48.60 15.33
CA ALA A 16 -63.81 -47.60 15.18
C ALA A 16 -65.07 -47.80 16.06
N ARG A 17 -65.82 -46.72 16.29
CA ARG A 17 -67.30 -46.76 16.42
C ARG A 17 -67.96 -45.47 15.93
N ARG A 18 -68.79 -45.59 14.90
CA ARG A 18 -69.84 -44.62 14.56
C ARG A 18 -71.02 -44.81 15.52
N VAL A 19 -71.69 -43.73 15.90
CA VAL A 19 -73.09 -43.77 16.35
C VAL A 19 -73.85 -42.68 15.58
N ILE A 20 -74.89 -43.11 14.87
CA ILE A 20 -75.93 -42.28 14.24
C ILE A 20 -77.17 -42.41 15.13
N ILE A 21 -77.88 -41.32 15.42
CA ILE A 21 -79.34 -41.13 15.71
C ILE A 21 -79.47 -39.64 16.14
N ALA A 22 -80.46 -38.82 15.80
CA ALA A 22 -81.37 -38.71 14.65
C ALA A 22 -81.96 -37.28 14.68
N ALA A 23 -82.57 -36.82 13.58
CA ALA A 23 -83.19 -35.49 13.53
C ALA A 23 -84.61 -35.48 14.15
N ALA A 24 -85.01 -34.33 14.70
CA ALA A 24 -86.42 -33.99 14.94
C ALA A 24 -86.67 -32.53 14.52
N VAL A 25 -87.41 -32.35 13.43
CA VAL A 25 -87.93 -31.06 12.98
C VAL A 25 -89.38 -30.95 13.45
N ALA A 26 -89.71 -29.86 14.13
CA ALA A 26 -91.09 -29.46 14.38
C ALA A 26 -91.21 -27.96 14.13
N ALA A 27 -91.92 -27.59 13.06
CA ALA A 27 -92.23 -26.20 12.76
C ALA A 27 -93.52 -25.78 13.46
N PHE A 28 -93.58 -24.54 13.95
CA PHE A 28 -94.85 -23.85 14.17
C PHE A 28 -94.76 -22.39 13.75
N VAL A 29 -95.81 -21.93 13.06
CA VAL A 29 -95.93 -20.60 12.47
C VAL A 29 -96.60 -19.66 13.46
N VAL A 30 -96.03 -18.47 13.67
CA VAL A 30 -96.76 -17.28 14.20
C VAL A 30 -96.22 -16.02 13.53
N THR A 31 -97.08 -15.33 12.77
CA THR A 31 -96.90 -13.94 12.31
C THR A 31 -97.37 -12.94 13.39
N PRO A 32 -96.93 -11.67 13.36
CA PRO A 32 -96.75 -10.90 14.59
C PRO A 32 -98.03 -10.22 15.12
N ALA A 33 -98.09 -10.07 16.44
CA ALA A 33 -99.01 -9.16 17.13
C ALA A 33 -98.23 -8.22 18.07
N ALA A 34 -98.64 -6.95 18.10
CA ALA A 34 -97.84 -5.84 18.60
C ALA A 34 -97.47 -5.89 20.09
N SER A 35 -96.25 -5.45 20.41
CA SER A 35 -95.88 -4.98 21.75
C SER A 35 -95.22 -3.58 21.69
N SER A 36 -95.95 -2.60 22.20
CA SER A 36 -95.50 -1.32 22.76
C SER A 36 -94.16 -0.74 22.25
N HIS A 37 -94.22 0.30 21.42
CA HIS A 37 -93.12 1.26 21.29
C HIS A 37 -92.83 1.92 22.64
N ARG A 38 -91.71 1.55 23.27
CA ARG A 38 -90.97 2.46 24.15
C ARG A 38 -89.85 3.08 23.34
N ASN A 39 -89.90 4.40 23.18
CA ASN A 39 -88.79 5.16 22.60
C ASN A 39 -87.59 5.08 23.54
N ALA A 40 -86.64 4.19 23.26
CA ALA A 40 -85.32 4.29 23.86
C ALA A 40 -84.65 5.57 23.33
N ALA A 41 -84.31 6.49 24.23
CA ALA A 41 -83.52 7.65 23.87
C ALA A 41 -82.20 7.19 23.25
N LYS A 42 -81.91 7.62 22.01
CA LYS A 42 -80.60 7.42 21.40
C LYS A 42 -79.71 8.57 21.84
N THR A 43 -78.95 8.36 22.90
CA THR A 43 -77.88 9.28 23.29
C THR A 43 -76.85 9.34 22.18
N LEU A 44 -76.68 10.51 21.56
CA LEU A 44 -75.61 10.79 20.61
C LEU A 44 -74.44 11.41 21.39
N CYS A 45 -73.28 10.74 21.38
CA CYS A 45 -72.03 11.30 21.88
C CYS A 45 -71.34 12.07 20.75
N ALA A 46 -71.04 13.34 20.98
CA ALA A 46 -70.16 14.16 20.14
C ALA A 46 -69.02 14.72 21.00
N VAL A 47 -67.82 14.76 20.43
CA VAL A 47 -66.62 15.34 21.04
C VAL A 47 -66.23 16.54 20.19
N ASP A 48 -66.04 17.70 20.81
CA ASP A 48 -65.54 18.89 20.12
C ASP A 48 -64.00 18.94 20.09
N SER A 49 -63.46 19.91 19.37
CA SER A 49 -62.01 20.14 19.22
C SER A 49 -61.29 20.57 20.51
N TYR A 50 -61.97 20.56 21.66
CA TYR A 50 -61.43 20.86 22.98
C TYR A 50 -61.63 19.69 23.97
N GLY A 51 -62.09 18.53 23.49
CA GLY A 51 -62.29 17.33 24.30
C GLY A 51 -63.58 17.34 25.13
N THR A 52 -64.49 18.30 24.91
CA THR A 52 -65.75 18.37 25.65
C THR A 52 -66.74 17.33 25.09
N VAL A 53 -67.08 16.33 25.91
CA VAL A 53 -68.11 15.36 25.56
C VAL A 53 -69.49 15.98 25.80
N THR A 54 -70.26 16.17 24.74
CA THR A 54 -71.67 16.59 24.83
C THR A 54 -72.60 15.43 24.50
N THR A 55 -73.52 15.14 25.42
CA THR A 55 -74.60 14.17 25.23
C THR A 55 -75.87 14.88 24.80
N ALA A 56 -76.30 14.65 23.57
CA ALA A 56 -77.58 15.17 23.08
C ALA A 56 -78.69 14.12 23.27
N ASP A 57 -79.65 14.40 24.14
CA ASP A 57 -80.90 13.64 24.24
C ASP A 57 -81.90 14.15 23.20
N THR A 58 -82.10 13.39 22.12
CA THR A 58 -83.09 13.74 21.09
C THR A 58 -84.50 13.37 21.52
N THR A 59 -85.14 14.26 22.28
CA THR A 59 -86.59 14.20 22.61
C THR A 59 -87.35 15.45 22.18
N THR A 60 -87.08 15.99 20.99
CA THR A 60 -88.07 16.82 20.25
C THR A 60 -87.80 16.83 18.74
N SER A 61 -88.87 16.99 17.96
CA SER A 61 -88.85 17.11 16.50
C SER A 61 -88.82 18.58 16.07
N THR A 62 -87.73 19.06 15.48
CA THR A 62 -87.72 20.31 14.68
C THR A 62 -86.70 20.26 13.54
N THR A 63 -87.13 20.73 12.37
CA THR A 63 -86.45 20.61 11.06
C THR A 63 -85.41 21.71 10.81
N THR A 64 -84.58 22.06 11.79
CA THR A 64 -83.69 23.26 11.72
C THR A 64 -82.20 22.99 11.97
N ALA A 65 -81.76 21.72 12.01
CA ALA A 65 -80.36 21.35 12.22
C ALA A 65 -79.70 20.69 10.99
N ARG A 66 -79.98 21.21 9.77
CA ARG A 66 -79.53 20.61 8.50
C ARG A 66 -78.63 21.49 7.62
N ARG A 67 -78.08 22.59 8.17
CA ARG A 67 -77.07 23.41 7.50
C ARG A 67 -76.02 23.87 8.51
N LEU A 68 -74.91 23.15 8.52
CA LEU A 68 -73.54 23.42 8.99
C LEU A 68 -72.95 22.09 9.49
N PHE A 69 -71.70 21.83 9.14
CA PHE A 69 -70.91 20.61 9.41
C PHE A 69 -71.32 19.31 8.67
N HIS A 70 -70.47 18.92 7.72
CA HIS A 70 -70.43 17.56 7.16
C HIS A 70 -69.58 16.65 8.07
N HIS A 71 -70.19 16.02 9.06
CA HIS A 71 -69.60 14.86 9.74
C HIS A 71 -70.55 13.65 9.63
N ARG A 72 -69.99 12.49 9.29
CA ARG A 72 -70.73 11.21 9.29
C ARG A 72 -70.74 10.65 10.71
N TYR A 73 -71.92 10.47 11.29
CA TYR A 73 -72.10 9.81 12.58
C TYR A 73 -72.21 8.29 12.37
N TYR A 74 -71.45 7.52 13.15
CA TYR A 74 -71.64 6.08 13.33
C TYR A 74 -71.94 5.78 14.81
N ALA A 75 -72.88 4.87 15.04
CA ALA A 75 -73.18 4.33 16.36
C ALA A 75 -73.03 2.81 16.29
N PRO A 76 -72.05 2.20 16.98
CA PRO A 76 -71.93 0.74 17.03
C PRO A 76 -73.05 0.13 17.89
N PRO A 77 -73.63 -1.01 17.51
CA PRO A 77 -74.49 -1.76 18.40
C PRO A 77 -73.69 -2.37 19.57
N THR A 78 -74.36 -2.56 20.71
CA THR A 78 -73.89 -3.32 21.89
C THR A 78 -72.68 -2.79 22.68
N TYR A 79 -72.64 -1.49 23.01
CA TYR A 79 -71.99 -1.03 24.24
C TYR A 79 -72.88 -0.01 24.98
N SER A 80 -73.19 -0.28 26.25
CA SER A 80 -74.00 0.60 27.10
C SER A 80 -73.10 1.61 27.82
N GLY A 81 -72.78 2.71 27.15
CA GLY A 81 -71.97 3.81 27.65
C GLY A 81 -70.83 4.16 26.70
N CYS A 82 -70.56 5.46 26.50
CA CYS A 82 -69.40 5.95 25.77
C CYS A 82 -68.15 5.75 26.67
N GLY A 83 -67.59 4.53 26.61
CA GLY A 83 -66.52 4.06 27.50
C GLY A 83 -65.13 4.52 27.09
N SER A 84 -64.28 4.75 28.09
CA SER A 84 -62.84 4.92 27.88
C SER A 84 -62.23 3.61 27.37
N TYR A 85 -61.43 3.67 26.31
CA TYR A 85 -60.60 2.54 25.91
C TYR A 85 -59.45 2.38 26.91
N ASP A 86 -59.33 1.19 27.50
CA ASP A 86 -58.20 0.89 28.39
C ASP A 86 -56.95 0.59 27.55
N TRP A 87 -56.00 1.52 27.57
CA TRP A 87 -54.71 1.38 26.91
C TRP A 87 -53.73 0.49 27.70
N GLN A 88 -54.08 0.07 28.92
CA GLN A 88 -53.27 -0.74 29.82
C GLN A 88 -51.90 -0.11 30.12
N VAL A 89 -51.88 1.22 30.26
CA VAL A 89 -50.71 2.03 30.64
C VAL A 89 -51.11 3.08 31.67
N SER A 90 -50.15 3.57 32.45
CA SER A 90 -50.39 4.61 33.46
C SER A 90 -49.38 5.75 33.33
N PRO A 91 -49.82 7.03 33.23
CA PRO A 91 -51.21 7.48 33.17
C PRO A 91 -51.94 6.94 31.92
N SER A 92 -53.27 6.84 31.96
CA SER A 92 -54.04 6.46 30.77
C SER A 92 -53.77 7.43 29.62
N TYR A 93 -53.75 6.93 28.38
CA TYR A 93 -53.65 7.80 27.22
C TYR A 93 -54.84 8.76 27.13
N SER A 94 -54.55 10.02 26.79
CA SER A 94 -55.53 11.10 26.69
C SER A 94 -55.24 12.04 25.50
N GLY A 95 -54.46 11.58 24.52
CA GLY A 95 -54.18 12.33 23.28
C GLY A 95 -55.13 11.92 22.14
N ASP A 96 -54.90 12.54 20.98
CA ASP A 96 -55.62 12.23 19.74
C ASP A 96 -55.32 10.81 19.24
N TYR A 97 -56.26 10.22 18.49
CA TYR A 97 -56.10 8.88 17.93
C TYR A 97 -56.84 8.73 16.59
N TYR A 98 -56.37 7.81 15.76
CA TYR A 98 -57.08 7.42 14.53
C TYR A 98 -58.15 6.37 14.82
N SER A 99 -59.28 6.43 14.09
CA SER A 99 -60.40 5.50 14.26
C SER A 99 -60.13 4.11 13.70
N ASP A 100 -59.21 4.01 12.74
CA ASP A 100 -58.90 2.82 11.97
C ASP A 100 -57.56 2.99 11.24
N ASN A 101 -57.00 1.90 10.69
CA ASN A 101 -55.73 1.98 9.96
C ASN A 101 -55.83 2.89 8.74
N THR A 102 -56.96 2.94 8.02
CA THR A 102 -57.12 3.75 6.81
C THR A 102 -57.00 5.26 7.08
N SER A 103 -57.51 5.73 8.21
CA SER A 103 -57.35 7.13 8.64
C SER A 103 -55.92 7.45 9.12
N ALA A 104 -55.19 6.46 9.64
CA ALA A 104 -53.76 6.59 9.91
C ALA A 104 -52.92 6.61 8.62
N ASP A 105 -53.17 5.66 7.71
CA ASP A 105 -52.51 5.56 6.39
C ASP A 105 -52.69 6.87 5.59
N ALA A 106 -53.90 7.45 5.62
CA ALA A 106 -54.22 8.71 4.94
C ALA A 106 -53.58 9.97 5.57
N ALA A 107 -53.01 9.85 6.77
CA ALA A 107 -52.29 10.92 7.45
C ALA A 107 -50.77 10.83 7.30
N GLU A 108 -50.24 9.72 6.78
CA GLU A 108 -48.80 9.59 6.50
C GLU A 108 -48.39 10.49 5.33
N PRO A 109 -47.24 11.18 5.44
CA PRO A 109 -46.75 12.00 4.34
C PRO A 109 -46.40 11.09 3.14
N PRO A 110 -46.69 11.51 1.89
CA PRO A 110 -46.24 10.77 0.73
C PRO A 110 -44.70 10.70 0.73
N PRO A 111 -44.11 9.56 0.33
CA PRO A 111 -42.65 9.43 0.31
C PRO A 111 -42.04 10.48 -0.64
N PRO A 112 -40.87 11.06 -0.31
CA PRO A 112 -40.19 11.97 -1.21
C PRO A 112 -39.88 11.29 -2.55
N SER A 113 -39.90 12.05 -3.64
CA SER A 113 -39.49 11.54 -4.95
C SER A 113 -38.03 11.07 -4.90
N PRO A 114 -37.71 9.85 -5.39
CA PRO A 114 -36.33 9.38 -5.44
C PRO A 114 -35.45 10.31 -6.27
N VAL A 115 -34.27 10.64 -5.73
CA VAL A 115 -33.21 11.30 -6.48
C VAL A 115 -32.30 10.23 -7.06
N THR A 116 -32.02 10.29 -8.36
CA THR A 116 -31.02 9.41 -8.98
C THR A 116 -29.64 10.01 -8.72
N PRO A 117 -28.75 9.36 -7.95
CA PRO A 117 -27.39 9.84 -7.76
C PRO A 117 -26.59 9.71 -9.06
N SER A 118 -25.53 10.52 -9.19
CA SER A 118 -24.60 10.43 -10.32
C SER A 118 -23.54 9.33 -10.16
N LEU A 119 -23.48 8.71 -8.98
CA LEU A 119 -22.46 7.73 -8.58
C LEU A 119 -23.02 6.30 -8.69
N PRO A 120 -22.17 5.29 -8.91
CA PRO A 120 -22.60 3.89 -8.90
C PRO A 120 -23.30 3.50 -7.60
N THR A 121 -24.24 2.56 -7.72
CA THR A 121 -25.11 2.17 -6.61
C THR A 121 -25.21 0.66 -6.48
N TRP A 122 -25.35 0.21 -5.24
CA TRP A 122 -25.61 -1.19 -4.91
C TRP A 122 -26.81 -1.30 -3.99
N ARG A 123 -27.42 -2.49 -4.00
CA ARG A 123 -28.59 -2.82 -3.18
C ARG A 123 -28.16 -3.64 -1.97
N ASN A 124 -28.60 -3.23 -0.79
CA ASN A 124 -28.43 -3.97 0.45
C ASN A 124 -29.81 -4.40 0.98
N LEU A 125 -30.03 -5.71 1.14
CA LEU A 125 -31.35 -6.29 1.42
C LEU A 125 -31.31 -7.18 2.66
N TYR A 126 -32.06 -6.78 3.68
CA TYR A 126 -32.40 -7.60 4.84
C TYR A 126 -33.83 -8.10 4.72
N ASP A 127 -33.99 -9.38 4.36
CA ASP A 127 -35.28 -10.06 4.27
C ASP A 127 -35.33 -11.26 5.23
N TRP A 128 -35.49 -10.95 6.52
CA TRP A 128 -35.55 -11.95 7.59
C TRP A 128 -36.68 -13.00 7.44
N PRO A 129 -37.87 -12.71 6.89
CA PRO A 129 -38.86 -13.73 6.53
C PRO A 129 -38.32 -14.78 5.55
N ASN A 130 -37.46 -14.35 4.61
CA ASN A 130 -36.80 -15.22 3.64
C ASN A 130 -35.45 -15.77 4.13
N GLY A 131 -35.15 -15.61 5.43
CA GLY A 131 -34.04 -16.29 6.10
C GLY A 131 -32.73 -15.52 6.14
N HIS A 132 -32.68 -14.24 5.73
CA HIS A 132 -31.47 -13.42 5.87
C HIS A 132 -31.03 -13.32 7.36
N GLY A 133 -29.74 -13.12 7.59
CA GLY A 133 -29.16 -12.90 8.91
C GLY A 133 -29.25 -11.45 9.41
N TYR A 134 -28.52 -11.15 10.47
CA TYR A 134 -28.64 -9.89 11.23
C TYR A 134 -27.32 -9.10 11.33
N ALA A 135 -26.25 -9.54 10.66
CA ALA A 135 -24.97 -8.83 10.65
C ALA A 135 -25.15 -7.39 10.11
N GLY A 136 -24.45 -6.42 10.71
CA GLY A 136 -24.56 -5.00 10.34
C GLY A 136 -25.62 -4.20 11.09
N TRP A 137 -26.47 -4.85 11.90
CA TRP A 137 -27.45 -4.16 12.74
C TRP A 137 -27.00 -4.12 14.20
N HIS A 138 -26.80 -2.90 14.70
CA HIS A 138 -26.30 -2.62 16.05
C HIS A 138 -27.37 -1.97 16.92
N THR A 139 -27.30 -2.14 18.24
CA THR A 139 -28.27 -1.53 19.18
C THR A 139 -27.68 -0.33 19.91
N ALA A 140 -28.47 0.73 20.11
CA ALA A 140 -28.17 1.83 21.02
C ALA A 140 -29.36 2.18 21.91
N SER A 141 -29.07 2.77 23.08
CA SER A 141 -30.09 3.29 23.99
C SER A 141 -29.57 4.46 24.82
N SER A 142 -30.45 5.43 25.05
CA SER A 142 -30.24 6.58 25.95
C SER A 142 -31.05 6.47 27.25
N SER A 143 -31.72 5.34 27.48
CA SER A 143 -32.54 5.11 28.67
C SER A 143 -31.73 4.69 29.89
N GLN A 144 -32.37 4.68 31.05
CA GLN A 144 -31.90 3.88 32.17
C GLN A 144 -31.81 2.40 31.76
N SER A 145 -30.79 1.70 32.26
CA SER A 145 -30.60 0.26 32.00
C SER A 145 -31.86 -0.53 32.39
N GLY A 146 -32.29 -1.42 31.50
CA GLY A 146 -33.46 -2.29 31.69
C GLY A 146 -34.82 -1.65 31.41
N ALA A 147 -34.92 -0.38 30.97
CA ALA A 147 -36.19 0.22 30.59
C ALA A 147 -36.75 -0.31 29.25
N TYR A 148 -35.85 -0.69 28.32
CA TYR A 148 -36.17 -1.20 27.00
C TYR A 148 -35.55 -2.58 26.75
N GLY A 149 -36.26 -3.42 26.00
CA GLY A 149 -35.78 -4.66 25.41
C GLY A 149 -35.50 -4.48 23.93
N MET A 150 -34.40 -5.07 23.48
CA MET A 150 -33.92 -5.05 22.09
C MET A 150 -33.46 -6.47 21.77
N GLN A 151 -34.02 -7.10 20.74
CA GLN A 151 -33.65 -8.47 20.37
C GLN A 151 -33.96 -8.78 18.91
N SER A 152 -33.03 -9.44 18.21
CA SER A 152 -33.28 -10.08 16.92
C SER A 152 -33.98 -11.44 17.11
N ALA A 153 -34.88 -11.81 16.20
CA ALA A 153 -35.56 -13.11 16.18
C ALA A 153 -36.30 -13.50 17.49
N LEU A 154 -36.91 -12.53 18.19
CA LEU A 154 -37.51 -12.73 19.53
C LEU A 154 -38.51 -13.90 19.55
N GLY A 155 -38.26 -14.89 20.42
CA GLY A 155 -39.10 -16.09 20.53
C GLY A 155 -39.20 -16.93 19.24
N GLY A 156 -38.21 -16.82 18.33
CA GLY A 156 -38.24 -17.44 17.01
C GLY A 156 -38.94 -16.63 15.92
N ASN A 157 -39.45 -15.43 16.24
CA ASN A 157 -40.11 -14.55 15.28
C ASN A 157 -39.10 -13.57 14.68
N TYR A 158 -38.75 -13.80 13.42
CA TYR A 158 -37.75 -13.05 12.64
C TYR A 158 -37.85 -11.51 12.74
N GLY A 159 -36.75 -10.80 12.51
CA GLY A 159 -36.71 -9.34 12.49
C GLY A 159 -36.18 -8.70 13.79
N LEU A 160 -36.12 -7.37 13.78
CA LEU A 160 -35.52 -6.53 14.83
C LEU A 160 -36.61 -6.00 15.77
N TRP A 161 -36.63 -6.46 17.02
CA TRP A 161 -37.65 -6.10 18.01
C TRP A 161 -37.18 -4.98 18.93
N LEU A 162 -38.11 -4.09 19.27
CA LEU A 162 -38.01 -3.03 20.27
C LEU A 162 -39.29 -3.02 21.13
N TRP A 163 -39.14 -2.99 22.46
CA TRP A 163 -40.29 -2.85 23.37
C TRP A 163 -39.88 -2.22 24.72
N PRO A 164 -40.77 -1.48 25.41
CA PRO A 164 -40.57 -1.16 26.82
C PRO A 164 -40.74 -2.41 27.69
N VAL A 165 -39.80 -2.69 28.59
CA VAL A 165 -39.83 -3.88 29.46
C VAL A 165 -40.95 -3.78 30.50
N GLY A 166 -41.17 -2.57 31.03
CA GLY A 166 -42.18 -2.30 32.05
C GLY A 166 -41.87 -2.91 33.43
N GLY A 167 -42.84 -2.90 34.31
CA GLY A 167 -42.76 -3.53 35.65
C GLY A 167 -42.07 -2.69 36.73
N SER A 168 -41.57 -1.50 36.40
CA SER A 168 -41.04 -0.52 37.35
C SER A 168 -41.53 0.88 37.00
N SER A 169 -41.59 1.77 38.00
CA SER A 169 -41.84 3.20 37.78
C SER A 169 -40.57 3.87 37.26
N TYR A 170 -40.40 3.92 35.94
CA TYR A 170 -39.28 4.62 35.32
C TYR A 170 -39.58 6.12 35.23
N SER A 171 -38.61 6.94 35.65
CA SER A 171 -38.60 8.38 35.38
C SER A 171 -37.90 8.61 34.05
N TYR A 172 -38.66 8.94 33.02
CA TYR A 172 -38.14 9.17 31.69
C TYR A 172 -37.76 10.63 31.49
N SER A 173 -36.67 10.88 30.78
CA SER A 173 -36.41 12.17 30.11
C SER A 173 -36.99 12.14 28.70
N GLN A 174 -37.47 13.29 28.21
CA GLN A 174 -38.07 13.41 26.89
C GLN A 174 -37.13 12.86 25.80
N GLY A 175 -37.66 12.01 24.92
CA GLY A 175 -36.90 11.44 23.82
C GLY A 175 -35.91 10.33 24.20
N GLN A 176 -35.86 9.85 25.44
CA GLN A 176 -35.10 8.64 25.78
C GLN A 176 -35.58 7.44 24.96
N TYR A 177 -34.62 6.71 24.39
CA TYR A 177 -34.86 5.78 23.31
C TYR A 177 -34.17 4.43 23.47
N ALA A 178 -34.66 3.47 22.69
CA ALA A 178 -33.94 2.27 22.25
C ALA A 178 -34.06 2.18 20.73
N GLU A 179 -32.95 1.87 20.07
CA GLU A 179 -32.87 1.84 18.61
C GLU A 179 -31.98 0.73 18.07
N TRP A 180 -32.35 0.26 16.88
CA TRP A 180 -31.48 -0.48 15.99
C TRP A 180 -30.91 0.50 14.95
N MET A 181 -29.63 0.35 14.63
CA MET A 181 -28.92 1.16 13.65
C MET A 181 -28.20 0.27 12.65
N TYR A 182 -28.32 0.61 11.37
CA TYR A 182 -27.41 0.19 10.32
C TYR A 182 -26.56 1.40 9.94
N THR A 183 -25.23 1.25 10.03
CA THR A 183 -24.29 2.26 9.50
C THR A 183 -23.84 1.81 8.13
N ALA A 184 -23.78 2.73 7.16
CA ALA A 184 -23.21 2.49 5.85
C ALA A 184 -21.69 2.17 5.97
N PRO A 185 -21.18 1.08 5.36
CA PRO A 185 -19.78 0.70 5.50
C PRO A 185 -18.82 1.73 4.91
N GLY A 186 -17.74 2.02 5.67
CA GLY A 186 -16.61 2.88 5.30
C GLY A 186 -16.99 4.11 4.48
N THR A 187 -16.70 4.06 3.19
CA THR A 187 -16.95 5.13 2.22
C THR A 187 -18.22 4.89 1.40
N THR A 188 -19.33 4.42 2.01
CA THR A 188 -20.67 4.37 1.38
C THR A 188 -21.69 5.33 2.04
N ARG A 189 -22.72 5.76 1.29
CA ARG A 189 -23.87 6.55 1.82
C ARG A 189 -25.20 5.96 1.36
N ILE A 190 -26.26 6.15 2.15
CA ILE A 190 -27.61 5.64 1.87
C ILE A 190 -28.38 6.66 1.03
N THR A 191 -28.83 6.27 -0.17
CA THR A 191 -29.69 7.13 -1.02
C THR A 191 -31.17 7.00 -0.63
N ASN A 192 -31.62 5.77 -0.40
CA ASN A 192 -32.99 5.44 -0.09
C ASN A 192 -33.07 4.11 0.67
N ALA A 193 -34.17 3.94 1.40
CA ALA A 193 -34.49 2.72 2.12
C ALA A 193 -36.02 2.52 2.15
N THR A 194 -36.49 1.33 1.80
CA THR A 194 -37.85 0.89 2.07
C THR A 194 -37.84 -0.06 3.26
N LEU A 195 -38.57 0.29 4.32
CA LEU A 195 -38.68 -0.53 5.52
C LEU A 195 -40.10 -1.07 5.65
N GLN A 196 -40.21 -2.36 5.96
CA GLN A 196 -41.44 -2.96 6.44
C GLN A 196 -41.28 -3.26 7.92
N PHE A 197 -42.23 -2.80 8.72
CA PHE A 197 -42.27 -3.06 10.15
C PHE A 197 -43.71 -3.19 10.64
N THR A 198 -43.86 -3.77 11.82
CA THR A 198 -45.17 -3.99 12.45
C THR A 198 -45.12 -3.61 13.92
N TYR A 199 -46.22 -3.06 14.43
CA TYR A 199 -46.29 -2.62 15.82
C TYR A 199 -47.68 -2.79 16.43
N LYS A 200 -47.73 -2.86 17.77
CA LYS A 200 -48.97 -2.83 18.55
C LYS A 200 -49.35 -1.39 18.88
N ASN A 201 -50.58 -1.00 18.57
CA ASN A 201 -51.02 0.39 18.71
C ASN A 201 -50.88 0.96 20.14
N LYS A 202 -51.05 0.13 21.17
CA LYS A 202 -50.79 0.54 22.57
C LYS A 202 -49.34 0.99 22.88
N LEU A 203 -48.35 0.67 22.05
CA LEU A 203 -47.01 1.23 22.19
C LEU A 203 -47.06 2.77 22.07
N LEU A 204 -47.87 3.25 21.13
CA LEU A 204 -47.99 4.68 20.82
C LEU A 204 -48.75 5.50 21.88
N ALA A 205 -49.26 4.84 22.93
CA ALA A 205 -49.80 5.54 24.09
C ALA A 205 -48.73 6.36 24.85
N HIS A 206 -47.47 5.91 24.86
CA HIS A 206 -46.37 6.57 25.61
C HIS A 206 -45.05 6.69 24.84
N HIS A 207 -44.97 6.14 23.63
CA HIS A 207 -43.77 6.20 22.79
C HIS A 207 -44.13 6.66 21.39
N CYS A 208 -43.15 7.20 20.67
CA CYS A 208 -43.21 7.28 19.22
C CYS A 208 -42.31 6.19 18.63
N ILE A 209 -42.72 5.64 17.49
CA ILE A 209 -41.81 4.93 16.58
C ILE A 209 -41.24 6.00 15.67
N ASP A 210 -39.93 6.03 15.51
CA ASP A 210 -39.25 6.98 14.63
C ASP A 210 -38.20 6.24 13.80
N VAL A 211 -38.22 6.46 12.49
CA VAL A 211 -37.40 5.72 11.53
C VAL A 211 -36.82 6.71 10.53
N GLY A 212 -35.50 6.77 10.43
CA GLY A 212 -34.88 7.86 9.67
C GLY A 212 -33.42 7.64 9.33
N PHE A 213 -32.88 8.59 8.59
CA PHE A 213 -31.46 8.69 8.28
C PHE A 213 -30.77 9.74 9.15
N ARG A 214 -29.51 9.48 9.49
CA ARG A 214 -28.58 10.47 10.06
C ARG A 214 -27.33 10.61 9.18
N ASP A 215 -26.76 11.81 9.15
CA ASP A 215 -25.43 12.06 8.61
C ASP A 215 -24.33 11.58 9.57
N THR A 216 -23.06 11.73 9.16
CA THR A 216 -21.89 11.37 9.98
C THR A 216 -21.83 12.10 11.33
N ASN A 217 -22.50 13.26 11.46
CA ASN A 217 -22.57 14.06 12.70
C ASN A 217 -23.75 13.66 13.60
N GLY A 218 -24.58 12.70 13.18
CA GLY A 218 -25.79 12.28 13.88
C GLY A 218 -27.02 13.19 13.65
N VAL A 219 -26.93 14.15 12.71
CA VAL A 219 -28.04 15.06 12.37
C VAL A 219 -29.07 14.28 11.53
N VAL A 220 -30.34 14.37 11.89
CA VAL A 220 -31.43 13.73 11.13
C VAL A 220 -31.57 14.39 9.77
N VAL A 221 -31.41 13.60 8.70
CA VAL A 221 -31.51 14.05 7.30
C VAL A 221 -32.95 13.96 6.80
N THR A 222 -33.61 12.84 7.11
CA THR A 222 -35.01 12.54 6.78
C THR A 222 -35.53 11.51 7.79
N HIS A 223 -36.81 11.55 8.13
CA HIS A 223 -37.41 10.54 9.01
C HIS A 223 -38.93 10.46 8.83
N ASN A 224 -39.51 9.36 9.29
CA ASN A 224 -40.94 9.14 9.41
C ASN A 224 -41.25 8.73 10.87
N GLU A 225 -42.21 9.41 11.49
CA GLU A 225 -42.50 9.29 12.90
C GLU A 225 -43.99 9.01 13.15
N HIS A 226 -44.27 8.00 13.96
CA HIS A 226 -45.60 7.60 14.39
C HIS A 226 -45.71 7.81 15.90
N CYS A 227 -46.42 8.86 16.32
CA CYS A 227 -46.75 9.14 17.73
C CYS A 227 -48.24 8.93 18.06
N THR A 228 -49.12 8.89 17.05
CA THR A 228 -50.58 8.87 17.21
C THR A 228 -51.10 7.43 17.10
N PRO A 229 -51.73 6.86 18.15
CA PRO A 229 -52.22 5.49 18.13
C PRO A 229 -53.50 5.30 17.31
N VAL A 230 -53.75 4.06 16.87
CA VAL A 230 -54.99 3.65 16.18
C VAL A 230 -55.85 2.77 17.10
N GLN A 231 -57.18 2.87 17.00
CA GLN A 231 -58.10 1.98 17.74
C GLN A 231 -58.34 0.63 17.04
N PRO A 232 -58.58 -0.46 17.80
CA PRO A 232 -58.48 -0.57 19.27
C PRO A 232 -57.02 -0.74 19.75
N PRO A 233 -56.70 -0.45 21.04
CA PRO A 233 -55.32 -0.47 21.56
C PRO A 233 -54.51 -1.76 21.32
N ASP A 234 -55.17 -2.93 21.40
CA ASP A 234 -54.55 -4.25 21.18
C ASP A 234 -54.35 -4.63 19.70
N SER A 235 -54.83 -3.80 18.77
CA SER A 235 -54.62 -4.02 17.34
C SER A 235 -53.15 -3.92 16.95
N GLN A 236 -52.81 -4.59 15.85
CA GLN A 236 -51.51 -4.51 15.20
C GLN A 236 -51.68 -3.72 13.89
N ARG A 237 -50.68 -2.91 13.55
CA ARG A 237 -50.57 -2.25 12.25
C ARG A 237 -49.26 -2.68 11.60
N ASP A 238 -49.35 -3.08 10.34
CA ASP A 238 -48.21 -3.39 9.48
C ASP A 238 -48.00 -2.17 8.57
N VAL A 239 -46.77 -1.67 8.51
CA VAL A 239 -46.42 -0.41 7.85
C VAL A 239 -45.28 -0.65 6.86
N THR A 240 -45.36 0.03 5.71
CA THR A 240 -44.26 0.15 4.76
C THR A 240 -43.97 1.63 4.54
N ILE A 241 -42.76 2.07 4.89
CA ILE A 241 -42.30 3.44 4.62
C ILE A 241 -41.18 3.40 3.57
N SER A 242 -40.99 4.52 2.88
CA SER A 242 -39.80 4.77 2.08
C SER A 242 -39.14 6.09 2.50
N LEU A 243 -37.86 6.00 2.83
CA LEU A 243 -36.98 7.11 3.17
C LEU A 243 -36.08 7.40 1.96
N VAL A 244 -35.82 8.68 1.71
CA VAL A 244 -34.97 9.17 0.61
C VAL A 244 -34.14 10.33 1.15
N ASP A 245 -32.82 10.26 0.93
CA ASP A 245 -31.94 11.41 1.15
C ASP A 245 -32.27 12.49 0.10
N PRO A 246 -32.65 13.72 0.50
CA PRO A 246 -33.07 14.76 -0.44
C PRO A 246 -31.89 15.39 -1.21
N ALA A 247 -30.64 15.09 -0.84
CA ALA A 247 -29.46 15.63 -1.51
C ALA A 247 -29.12 14.85 -2.80
N ALA A 248 -28.69 15.58 -3.84
CA ALA A 248 -28.21 14.97 -5.08
C ALA A 248 -26.93 14.13 -4.88
N ASN A 249 -26.10 14.52 -3.90
CA ASN A 249 -25.03 13.72 -3.34
C ASN A 249 -25.46 13.36 -1.91
N PRO A 250 -25.88 12.12 -1.62
CA PRO A 250 -26.40 11.73 -0.31
C PRO A 250 -25.41 11.98 0.82
N THR A 251 -25.91 12.39 1.99
CA THR A 251 -25.10 12.60 3.20
C THR A 251 -25.40 11.58 4.30
N SER A 252 -26.48 10.81 4.13
CA SER A 252 -26.96 9.81 5.08
C SER A 252 -25.98 8.64 5.24
N THR A 253 -25.42 8.47 6.43
CA THR A 253 -24.50 7.36 6.77
C THR A 253 -25.11 6.36 7.76
N THR A 254 -26.24 6.67 8.39
CA THR A 254 -26.90 5.75 9.34
C THR A 254 -28.40 5.69 9.07
N LEU A 255 -28.96 4.49 8.95
CA LEU A 255 -30.39 4.23 9.06
C LEU A 255 -30.70 3.76 10.48
N TYR A 256 -31.65 4.41 11.15
CA TYR A 256 -32.12 4.01 12.48
C TYR A 256 -33.59 3.58 12.46
N PHE A 257 -33.92 2.57 13.26
CA PHE A 257 -35.27 2.15 13.62
C PHE A 257 -35.39 2.26 15.14
N ARG A 258 -36.22 3.18 15.63
CA ARG A 258 -36.20 3.63 17.03
C ARG A 258 -37.59 3.60 17.66
N ILE A 259 -37.65 3.27 18.96
CA ILE A 259 -38.73 3.69 19.85
C ILE A 259 -38.19 4.74 20.82
N ARG A 260 -38.93 5.84 21.00
CA ARG A 260 -38.60 6.91 21.94
C ARG A 260 -39.78 7.24 22.83
N VAL A 261 -39.58 7.51 24.11
CA VAL A 261 -40.66 7.94 25.01
C VAL A 261 -41.15 9.34 24.63
N ASP A 262 -42.45 9.58 24.80
CA ASP A 262 -43.04 10.92 24.72
C ASP A 262 -43.70 11.35 26.04
N CYS A 263 -43.22 12.48 26.54
CA CYS A 263 -43.65 13.19 27.72
C CYS A 263 -44.60 14.36 27.39
N GLY A 264 -45.07 14.50 26.13
CA GLY A 264 -46.04 15.53 25.74
C GLY A 264 -45.50 16.95 25.89
N GLY A 265 -44.22 17.16 25.55
CA GLY A 265 -43.54 18.44 25.67
C GLY A 265 -42.92 18.75 27.05
N ALA A 266 -43.20 17.95 28.09
CA ALA A 266 -42.46 18.06 29.35
C ALA A 266 -41.03 17.51 29.20
N THR A 267 -40.06 18.06 29.94
CA THR A 267 -38.64 17.62 29.89
C THR A 267 -38.43 16.24 30.50
N THR A 268 -39.26 15.86 31.47
CA THR A 268 -39.31 14.54 32.09
C THR A 268 -40.76 14.11 32.34
N CYS A 269 -41.00 12.81 32.43
CA CYS A 269 -42.29 12.25 32.80
C CYS A 269 -42.16 10.91 33.52
N SER A 270 -43.10 10.64 34.43
CA SER A 270 -43.27 9.31 35.02
C SER A 270 -44.28 8.54 34.19
N LYS A 271 -43.89 7.37 33.69
CA LYS A 271 -44.76 6.44 32.95
C LYS A 271 -44.61 5.06 33.57
N ASN A 272 -45.69 4.52 34.12
CA ASN A 272 -45.76 3.14 34.59
C ASN A 272 -46.36 2.27 33.49
N ILE A 273 -45.47 1.48 32.86
CA ILE A 273 -45.80 0.55 31.79
C ILE A 273 -45.85 -0.84 32.44
N PRO A 274 -46.98 -1.57 32.37
CA PRO A 274 -47.04 -2.94 32.89
C PRO A 274 -46.05 -3.86 32.18
N GLN A 275 -45.45 -4.78 32.94
CA GLN A 275 -44.55 -5.79 32.38
C GLN A 275 -45.38 -6.81 31.58
N LEU A 276 -45.46 -6.61 30.26
CA LEU A 276 -46.21 -7.46 29.33
C LEU A 276 -45.27 -8.09 28.31
N SER A 277 -45.57 -9.33 27.90
CA SER A 277 -44.78 -9.98 26.86
C SER A 277 -45.05 -9.34 25.49
N PRO A 278 -44.03 -8.87 24.75
CA PRO A 278 -44.21 -8.35 23.39
C PRO A 278 -44.69 -9.42 22.40
N LEU A 279 -44.55 -10.72 22.75
CA LEU A 279 -45.05 -11.84 21.94
C LEU A 279 -46.56 -12.08 22.05
N SER A 280 -47.28 -11.37 22.94
CA SER A 280 -48.71 -11.54 23.13
C SER A 280 -49.48 -10.23 23.28
N THR A 281 -49.30 -9.51 24.39
CA THR A 281 -50.15 -8.37 24.79
C THR A 281 -49.37 -7.07 25.05
N GLY A 282 -48.05 -7.11 25.07
CA GLY A 282 -47.19 -5.94 25.25
C GLY A 282 -47.13 -5.04 24.01
N GLY A 283 -46.87 -3.76 24.21
CA GLY A 283 -46.53 -2.83 23.14
C GLY A 283 -45.14 -3.16 22.58
N TYR A 284 -45.01 -3.26 21.27
CA TYR A 284 -43.73 -3.52 20.60
C TYR A 284 -43.71 -2.86 19.22
N ALA A 285 -42.51 -2.65 18.68
CA ALA A 285 -42.25 -2.38 17.27
C ALA A 285 -41.22 -3.40 16.73
N ARG A 286 -41.44 -3.89 15.51
CA ARG A 286 -40.66 -4.97 14.90
C ARG A 286 -40.39 -4.69 13.43
N ALA A 287 -39.16 -4.40 13.05
CA ALA A 287 -38.78 -4.35 11.65
C ALA A 287 -38.69 -5.78 11.07
N THR A 288 -39.32 -6.02 9.93
CA THR A 288 -39.40 -7.34 9.26
C THR A 288 -38.70 -7.37 7.91
N LYS A 289 -38.48 -6.21 7.27
CA LYS A 289 -37.69 -6.11 6.04
C LYS A 289 -37.06 -4.72 5.93
N VAL A 290 -35.83 -4.66 5.43
CA VAL A 290 -35.15 -3.40 5.06
C VAL A 290 -34.49 -3.58 3.70
N ASP A 291 -34.82 -2.71 2.75
CA ASP A 291 -34.34 -2.75 1.37
C ASP A 291 -33.72 -1.39 1.05
N MET A 292 -32.40 -1.33 0.97
CA MET A 292 -31.62 -0.08 0.86
C MET A 292 -30.90 0.00 -0.48
N THR A 293 -30.76 1.21 -0.99
CA THR A 293 -29.84 1.53 -2.09
C THR A 293 -28.74 2.46 -1.56
N LEU A 294 -27.49 2.04 -1.68
CA LEU A 294 -26.32 2.83 -1.27
C LEU A 294 -25.55 3.30 -2.50
N VAL A 295 -24.93 4.47 -2.40
CA VAL A 295 -23.87 4.91 -3.32
C VAL A 295 -22.50 4.48 -2.81
N ASP A 296 -21.59 4.34 -3.76
CA ASP A 296 -20.16 4.21 -3.53
C ASP A 296 -19.40 5.30 -4.26
N ASP A 297 -18.37 5.86 -3.62
CA ASP A 297 -17.70 7.10 -4.08
C ASP A 297 -16.24 6.88 -4.51
N ASP A 298 -15.65 5.73 -4.18
CA ASP A 298 -14.28 5.33 -4.51
C ASP A 298 -14.22 4.08 -5.40
N ASN A 299 -13.05 3.86 -6.03
CA ASN A 299 -12.75 2.66 -6.78
C ASN A 299 -11.94 1.68 -5.90
N PRO A 300 -12.05 0.37 -6.10
CA PRO A 300 -11.24 -0.62 -5.38
C PRO A 300 -9.74 -0.51 -5.77
N GLU A 301 -8.85 -0.20 -4.83
CA GLU A 301 -7.41 -0.04 -5.08
C GLU A 301 -6.74 -1.41 -5.33
N ALA A 302 -6.42 -1.71 -6.59
CA ALA A 302 -5.81 -2.98 -7.01
C ALA A 302 -4.29 -3.04 -6.73
N TRP A 303 -3.78 -4.21 -6.34
CA TRP A 303 -2.35 -4.41 -6.03
C TRP A 303 -1.81 -5.81 -6.39
N ALA A 304 -0.48 -5.89 -6.57
CA ALA A 304 0.28 -7.10 -6.85
C ALA A 304 1.51 -7.26 -5.93
N SER A 305 1.91 -8.51 -5.67
CA SER A 305 3.13 -8.86 -4.93
C SER A 305 3.58 -10.31 -5.20
N GLY A 306 4.75 -10.68 -4.69
CA GLY A 306 5.31 -12.02 -4.81
C GLY A 306 6.29 -12.18 -5.96
N SER A 307 6.92 -13.34 -6.05
CA SER A 307 8.10 -13.59 -6.90
C SER A 307 7.93 -13.30 -8.39
N PHE A 308 6.71 -13.34 -8.93
CA PHE A 308 6.45 -12.94 -10.33
C PHE A 308 6.38 -11.42 -10.50
N TYR A 309 5.87 -10.71 -9.49
CA TYR A 309 5.86 -9.24 -9.47
C TYR A 309 7.25 -8.68 -9.16
N ASP A 310 8.08 -9.41 -8.42
CA ASP A 310 9.51 -9.08 -8.18
C ASP A 310 10.37 -9.12 -9.47
N LEU A 311 9.83 -9.63 -10.59
CA LEU A 311 10.41 -9.54 -11.94
C LEU A 311 9.99 -8.27 -12.71
N ALA A 312 9.28 -7.32 -12.08
CA ALA A 312 8.85 -6.09 -12.73
C ALA A 312 10.03 -5.26 -13.26
N GLY A 313 10.12 -5.15 -14.59
CA GLY A 313 11.21 -4.50 -15.31
C GLY A 313 12.48 -5.37 -15.46
N ASP A 314 12.44 -6.62 -15.02
CA ASP A 314 13.56 -7.57 -15.01
C ASP A 314 13.35 -8.70 -16.05
N TYR A 315 14.36 -9.54 -16.20
CA TYR A 315 14.37 -10.66 -17.15
C TYR A 315 14.26 -12.01 -16.44
N THR A 316 13.74 -13.02 -17.15
CA THR A 316 13.87 -14.42 -16.77
C THR A 316 14.07 -15.30 -17.99
N ASN A 317 14.75 -16.44 -17.84
CA ASN A 317 14.98 -17.38 -18.94
C ASN A 317 13.73 -18.16 -19.40
N GLY A 318 12.56 -17.83 -18.84
CA GLY A 318 11.31 -18.47 -19.20
C GLY A 318 11.25 -19.96 -18.86
N SER A 319 12.11 -20.48 -17.97
CA SER A 319 12.10 -21.89 -17.56
C SER A 319 11.46 -22.13 -16.17
N SER A 320 11.19 -21.04 -15.45
CA SER A 320 10.78 -21.06 -14.04
C SER A 320 9.29 -20.79 -13.83
N ARG A 321 8.82 -21.22 -12.66
CA ARG A 321 7.49 -20.90 -12.14
C ARG A 321 7.60 -19.90 -10.99
N PHE A 322 6.72 -18.92 -10.96
CA PHE A 322 6.76 -17.82 -9.99
C PHE A 322 5.38 -17.60 -9.40
N ASP A 323 5.29 -17.47 -8.09
CA ASP A 323 4.04 -17.12 -7.41
C ASP A 323 3.75 -15.63 -7.51
N LEU A 324 2.48 -15.30 -7.75
CA LEU A 324 1.88 -13.98 -7.81
C LEU A 324 0.71 -13.93 -6.83
N THR A 325 0.78 -13.04 -5.85
CA THR A 325 -0.36 -12.68 -5.00
C THR A 325 -0.92 -11.36 -5.51
N PHE A 326 -2.22 -11.32 -5.77
CA PHE A 326 -2.92 -10.14 -6.29
C PHE A 326 -4.20 -9.91 -5.50
N GLY A 327 -4.58 -8.66 -5.33
CA GLY A 327 -5.72 -8.30 -4.51
C GLY A 327 -6.20 -6.89 -4.75
N ALA A 328 -7.14 -6.46 -3.92
CA ALA A 328 -7.55 -5.07 -3.82
C ALA A 328 -7.98 -4.71 -2.39
N ASN A 329 -8.03 -3.40 -2.12
CA ASN A 329 -8.63 -2.82 -0.94
C ASN A 329 -9.79 -1.92 -1.39
N ASP A 330 -10.93 -1.98 -0.69
CA ASP A 330 -12.08 -1.14 -0.95
C ASP A 330 -12.82 -0.85 0.37
N ALA A 331 -12.75 0.39 0.84
CA ALA A 331 -13.45 0.79 2.05
C ALA A 331 -14.96 0.97 1.81
N GLY A 332 -15.39 1.11 0.55
CA GLY A 332 -16.75 1.37 0.10
C GLY A 332 -17.64 0.12 0.16
N SER A 333 -18.13 -0.32 -0.99
CA SER A 333 -19.07 -1.42 -1.13
C SER A 333 -18.43 -2.81 -0.94
N GLY A 334 -17.10 -2.88 -0.96
CA GLY A 334 -16.27 -4.04 -0.71
C GLY A 334 -15.87 -4.76 -2.00
N VAL A 335 -14.67 -5.31 -2.01
CA VAL A 335 -14.07 -5.99 -3.17
C VAL A 335 -14.93 -7.20 -3.56
N GLN A 336 -15.52 -7.18 -4.75
CA GLN A 336 -16.31 -8.30 -5.28
C GLN A 336 -15.42 -9.29 -6.04
N ARG A 337 -14.46 -8.79 -6.83
CA ARG A 337 -13.62 -9.61 -7.71
C ARG A 337 -12.27 -8.96 -7.94
N VAL A 338 -11.24 -9.80 -8.03
CA VAL A 338 -9.87 -9.41 -8.44
C VAL A 338 -9.41 -10.30 -9.60
N TRP A 339 -8.64 -9.74 -10.53
CA TRP A 339 -8.09 -10.48 -11.66
C TRP A 339 -6.74 -9.94 -12.12
N VAL A 340 -5.99 -10.81 -12.80
CA VAL A 340 -4.74 -10.48 -13.49
C VAL A 340 -4.95 -10.69 -14.98
N GLU A 341 -4.53 -9.72 -15.77
CA GLU A 341 -4.57 -9.77 -17.22
C GLU A 341 -3.16 -9.62 -17.80
N ARG A 342 -2.87 -10.37 -18.87
CA ARG A 342 -1.72 -10.11 -19.75
C ARG A 342 -2.22 -9.32 -20.95
N ILE A 343 -1.65 -8.14 -21.18
CA ILE A 343 -2.05 -7.26 -22.29
C ILE A 343 -1.93 -8.01 -23.62
N GLY A 344 -2.99 -7.97 -24.43
CA GLY A 344 -3.07 -8.69 -25.71
C GLY A 344 -3.41 -10.18 -25.61
N ALA A 345 -3.56 -10.74 -24.41
CA ALA A 345 -3.99 -12.13 -24.19
C ALA A 345 -5.19 -12.28 -23.25
N GLY A 346 -5.56 -11.24 -22.51
CA GLY A 346 -6.71 -11.22 -21.62
C GLY A 346 -6.43 -11.79 -20.23
N VAL A 347 -7.51 -12.04 -19.48
CA VAL A 347 -7.48 -12.52 -18.09
C VAL A 347 -6.77 -13.88 -18.00
N ILE A 348 -5.66 -13.91 -17.24
CA ILE A 348 -4.89 -15.13 -16.96
C ILE A 348 -5.24 -15.75 -15.60
N ALA A 349 -5.79 -14.95 -14.69
CA ALA A 349 -6.24 -15.38 -13.36
C ALA A 349 -7.40 -14.49 -12.89
N SER A 350 -8.40 -15.04 -12.21
CA SER A 350 -9.37 -14.23 -11.47
C SER A 350 -9.95 -14.99 -10.29
N SER A 351 -10.28 -14.28 -9.22
CA SER A 351 -10.98 -14.82 -8.06
C SER A 351 -12.06 -13.88 -7.58
N ASN A 352 -13.18 -14.45 -7.11
CA ASN A 352 -14.28 -13.71 -6.52
C ASN A 352 -14.13 -13.72 -5.00
N ALA A 353 -14.40 -12.59 -4.35
CA ALA A 353 -14.40 -12.50 -2.91
C ALA A 353 -15.57 -13.30 -2.29
N PRO A 354 -15.45 -13.73 -1.02
CA PRO A 354 -16.51 -14.44 -0.31
C PRO A 354 -17.63 -13.48 0.16
N CYS A 355 -18.33 -12.86 -0.79
CA CYS A 355 -19.43 -11.95 -0.50
C CYS A 355 -20.68 -12.71 0.01
N ASP A 356 -21.37 -12.12 0.99
CA ASP A 356 -22.57 -12.66 1.63
C ASP A 356 -23.76 -11.67 1.50
N PRO A 357 -24.53 -11.73 0.40
CA PRO A 357 -25.72 -10.89 0.20
C PRO A 357 -26.91 -11.32 1.09
N THR A 358 -26.69 -12.25 2.03
CA THR A 358 -27.68 -12.75 2.99
C THR A 358 -27.34 -12.42 4.44
N HIS A 359 -26.21 -11.75 4.73
CA HIS A 359 -25.84 -11.21 6.04
C HIS A 359 -25.77 -12.23 7.19
N HIS A 360 -25.29 -13.44 6.89
CA HIS A 360 -25.00 -14.50 7.87
C HIS A 360 -23.57 -14.45 8.44
N THR A 361 -22.68 -13.71 7.80
CA THR A 361 -21.25 -13.67 8.12
C THR A 361 -20.92 -12.50 9.03
N ASP A 362 -20.94 -12.72 10.35
CA ASP A 362 -20.65 -11.68 11.37
C ASP A 362 -19.33 -10.92 11.11
N ALA A 363 -18.33 -11.57 10.51
CA ALA A 363 -17.03 -10.96 10.17
C ALA A 363 -17.09 -9.89 9.06
N LEU A 364 -18.17 -9.82 8.29
CA LEU A 364 -18.42 -8.76 7.30
C LEU A 364 -19.23 -7.59 7.89
N ASP A 365 -19.82 -7.76 9.07
CA ASP A 365 -20.75 -6.83 9.72
C ASP A 365 -21.78 -6.23 8.77
N ASN A 366 -21.68 -4.93 8.46
CA ASN A 366 -22.59 -4.15 7.62
C ASN A 366 -22.30 -4.23 6.12
N ARG A 367 -21.25 -4.96 5.72
CA ARG A 367 -20.84 -5.17 4.32
C ARG A 367 -21.48 -6.42 3.72
N ILE A 368 -21.56 -6.44 2.39
CA ILE A 368 -21.83 -7.67 1.62
C ILE A 368 -20.52 -8.29 1.13
N CYS A 369 -19.54 -7.50 0.70
CA CYS A 369 -18.22 -7.96 0.29
C CYS A 369 -17.14 -7.49 1.30
N PRO A 370 -16.03 -8.22 1.48
CA PRO A 370 -14.95 -7.79 2.38
C PRO A 370 -14.27 -6.52 1.87
N ASP A 371 -13.74 -5.70 2.78
CA ASP A 371 -12.99 -4.49 2.45
C ASP A 371 -11.57 -4.76 1.94
N GLN A 372 -11.06 -5.97 2.13
CA GLN A 372 -9.80 -6.44 1.57
C GLN A 372 -9.96 -7.86 1.04
N TYR A 373 -9.50 -8.11 -0.18
CA TYR A 373 -9.49 -9.46 -0.74
C TYR A 373 -8.25 -9.70 -1.59
N SER A 374 -7.69 -10.91 -1.50
CA SER A 374 -6.55 -11.34 -2.30
C SER A 374 -6.63 -12.81 -2.70
N ALA A 375 -5.94 -13.15 -3.78
CA ALA A 375 -5.79 -14.49 -4.31
C ALA A 375 -4.34 -14.72 -4.75
N GLY A 376 -3.93 -15.99 -4.84
CA GLY A 376 -2.61 -16.39 -5.32
C GLY A 376 -2.72 -17.23 -6.59
N ILE A 377 -1.76 -17.08 -7.50
CA ILE A 377 -1.56 -17.97 -8.66
C ILE A 377 -0.06 -18.20 -8.89
N THR A 378 0.31 -19.42 -9.27
CA THR A 378 1.64 -19.72 -9.81
C THR A 378 1.65 -19.52 -11.32
N ILE A 379 2.47 -18.61 -11.79
CA ILE A 379 2.65 -18.26 -13.21
C ILE A 379 3.77 -19.11 -13.81
N ASP A 380 3.47 -19.84 -14.90
CA ASP A 380 4.44 -20.66 -15.63
C ASP A 380 5.01 -19.91 -16.84
N THR A 381 6.25 -19.43 -16.72
CA THR A 381 6.90 -18.62 -17.76
C THR A 381 7.33 -19.43 -18.98
N SER A 382 7.33 -20.77 -18.92
CA SER A 382 7.62 -21.63 -20.09
C SER A 382 6.55 -21.55 -21.18
N THR A 383 5.34 -21.13 -20.81
CA THR A 383 4.21 -20.93 -21.74
C THR A 383 4.19 -19.54 -22.38
N MET A 384 5.10 -18.64 -21.97
CA MET A 384 5.11 -17.24 -22.42
C MET A 384 5.97 -17.04 -23.66
N PRO A 385 5.57 -16.17 -24.61
CA PRO A 385 6.44 -15.77 -25.71
C PRO A 385 7.70 -15.09 -25.18
N GLU A 386 8.80 -15.27 -25.91
CA GLU A 386 10.02 -14.49 -25.75
C GLU A 386 9.76 -13.01 -26.08
N GLY A 387 10.47 -12.11 -25.40
CA GLY A 387 10.19 -10.67 -25.41
C GLY A 387 9.47 -10.16 -24.16
N ARG A 388 9.09 -8.88 -24.21
CA ARG A 388 8.50 -8.13 -23.12
C ARG A 388 7.01 -8.42 -22.99
N ASN A 389 6.62 -9.13 -21.94
CA ASN A 389 5.23 -9.42 -21.63
C ASN A 389 4.72 -8.39 -20.61
N GLN A 390 3.55 -7.76 -20.85
CA GLN A 390 2.95 -6.76 -19.94
C GLN A 390 1.72 -7.30 -19.22
N TYR A 391 1.57 -6.92 -17.95
CA TYR A 391 0.53 -7.39 -17.04
C TYR A 391 -0.06 -6.25 -16.23
N PHE A 392 -1.31 -6.37 -15.82
CA PHE A 392 -1.91 -5.53 -14.78
C PHE A 392 -2.82 -6.37 -13.87
N VAL A 393 -3.02 -5.90 -12.64
CA VAL A 393 -4.06 -6.38 -11.74
C VAL A 393 -5.20 -5.38 -11.80
N ALA A 394 -6.43 -5.87 -11.84
CA ALA A 394 -7.62 -5.06 -11.78
C ALA A 394 -8.65 -5.69 -10.85
N ALA A 395 -9.57 -4.86 -10.36
CA ALA A 395 -10.58 -5.23 -9.41
C ALA A 395 -11.92 -4.58 -9.73
N SER A 396 -12.98 -5.19 -9.21
CA SER A 396 -14.31 -4.60 -9.17
C SER A 396 -14.93 -4.77 -7.79
N ASP A 397 -15.69 -3.79 -7.37
CA ASP A 397 -16.44 -3.79 -6.12
C ASP A 397 -17.89 -4.30 -6.35
N LEU A 398 -18.75 -4.08 -5.36
CA LEU A 398 -20.16 -4.45 -5.43
C LEU A 398 -21.05 -3.39 -6.11
N ALA A 399 -20.65 -2.12 -6.08
CA ALA A 399 -21.31 -1.01 -6.79
C ALA A 399 -21.09 -1.04 -8.31
N GLY A 400 -20.07 -1.78 -8.77
CA GLY A 400 -19.64 -1.85 -10.16
C GLY A 400 -18.54 -0.85 -10.52
N ASN A 401 -17.88 -0.19 -9.55
CA ASN A 401 -16.65 0.53 -9.82
C ASN A 401 -15.54 -0.47 -10.18
N THR A 402 -14.55 0.01 -10.94
CA THR A 402 -13.41 -0.79 -11.36
C THR A 402 -12.15 0.04 -11.34
N ASP A 403 -11.04 -0.55 -10.90
CA ASP A 403 -9.71 0.03 -11.05
C ASP A 403 -8.73 -0.98 -11.68
N ALA A 404 -7.62 -0.47 -12.18
CA ALA A 404 -6.48 -1.26 -12.64
C ALA A 404 -5.18 -0.58 -12.24
N GLN A 405 -4.28 -1.33 -11.59
CA GLN A 405 -2.94 -0.80 -11.30
C GLN A 405 -2.15 -0.54 -12.59
N ASP A 406 -1.15 0.34 -12.51
CA ASP A 406 -0.21 0.59 -13.61
C ASP A 406 0.39 -0.72 -14.16
N PRO A 407 0.43 -0.93 -15.50
CA PRO A 407 0.97 -2.15 -16.06
C PRO A 407 2.47 -2.33 -15.79
N TRP A 408 2.87 -3.49 -15.28
CA TRP A 408 4.27 -3.91 -15.17
C TRP A 408 4.66 -4.82 -16.33
N SER A 409 5.96 -4.98 -16.57
CA SER A 409 6.46 -5.89 -17.59
C SER A 409 7.44 -6.91 -17.03
N VAL A 410 7.38 -8.14 -17.53
CA VAL A 410 8.38 -9.18 -17.31
C VAL A 410 8.93 -9.57 -18.69
N SER A 411 10.25 -9.48 -18.86
CA SER A 411 10.90 -9.88 -20.11
C SER A 411 11.28 -11.36 -20.06
N ILE A 412 10.89 -12.11 -21.07
CA ILE A 412 11.31 -13.50 -21.26
C ILE A 412 12.44 -13.50 -22.28
N ASP A 413 13.60 -14.01 -21.90
CA ASP A 413 14.79 -14.08 -22.74
C ASP A 413 15.25 -15.52 -22.83
N ARG A 414 15.23 -16.14 -24.01
CA ARG A 414 15.70 -17.52 -24.22
C ARG A 414 16.90 -17.58 -25.16
N THR A 415 17.39 -16.43 -25.58
CA THR A 415 18.40 -16.31 -26.62
C THR A 415 19.74 -16.12 -25.95
N ALA A 416 20.60 -17.14 -26.04
CA ALA A 416 21.96 -17.02 -25.53
C ALA A 416 22.74 -15.92 -26.27
N PRO A 417 23.77 -15.32 -25.63
CA PRO A 417 24.62 -14.31 -26.25
C PRO A 417 25.31 -14.77 -27.54
N ASP A 418 25.97 -13.83 -28.21
CA ASP A 418 27.00 -14.17 -29.18
C ASP A 418 28.14 -14.96 -28.52
N ALA A 419 28.64 -15.97 -29.24
CA ALA A 419 29.81 -16.74 -28.83
C ALA A 419 31.04 -15.83 -28.61
N ALA A 420 31.88 -16.17 -27.63
CA ALA A 420 33.12 -15.44 -27.38
C ALA A 420 34.04 -15.50 -28.61
N LEU A 421 34.66 -14.37 -28.96
CA LEU A 421 35.67 -14.34 -30.01
C LEU A 421 36.95 -15.06 -29.54
N ALA A 422 37.83 -15.37 -30.49
CA ALA A 422 39.03 -16.17 -30.25
C ALA A 422 39.89 -15.62 -29.11
N ALA A 423 40.26 -16.48 -28.17
CA ALA A 423 41.05 -16.13 -27.00
C ALA A 423 42.51 -15.77 -27.36
N ALA A 424 43.08 -14.76 -26.70
CA ALA A 424 44.42 -14.25 -26.95
C ALA A 424 45.20 -14.02 -25.65
N THR A 425 46.54 -14.08 -25.71
CA THR A 425 47.41 -13.79 -24.55
C THR A 425 47.41 -12.28 -24.27
N GLU A 426 47.02 -11.87 -23.06
CA GLU A 426 47.06 -10.46 -22.64
C GLU A 426 48.43 -10.08 -22.07
N TRP A 427 48.92 -10.85 -21.10
CA TRP A 427 50.21 -10.59 -20.42
C TRP A 427 50.89 -11.87 -19.91
N TYR A 428 52.22 -11.80 -19.71
CA TYR A 428 53.07 -12.88 -19.22
C TYR A 428 54.01 -12.41 -18.10
N ASP A 429 53.84 -12.97 -16.89
CA ASP A 429 54.75 -12.78 -15.76
C ASP A 429 55.88 -13.81 -15.80
N ALA A 430 57.03 -13.38 -16.34
CA ALA A 430 58.23 -14.20 -16.44
C ALA A 430 58.88 -14.56 -15.08
N GLN A 431 58.47 -13.96 -13.95
CA GLN A 431 58.98 -14.34 -12.63
C GLN A 431 58.22 -15.53 -12.04
N ASN A 432 56.89 -15.55 -12.24
CA ASN A 432 56.00 -16.58 -11.68
C ASN A 432 55.64 -17.67 -12.70
N GLY A 433 55.84 -17.43 -14.00
CA GLY A 433 55.38 -18.32 -15.07
C GLY A 433 53.88 -18.20 -15.37
N ASP A 434 53.25 -17.09 -14.94
CA ASP A 434 51.81 -16.89 -15.06
C ASP A 434 51.46 -16.18 -16.38
N TRP A 435 50.47 -16.71 -17.10
CA TRP A 435 49.95 -16.14 -18.34
C TRP A 435 48.50 -15.73 -18.19
N ALA A 436 48.16 -14.50 -18.50
CA ALA A 436 46.76 -14.14 -18.72
C ALA A 436 46.34 -14.38 -20.17
N VAL A 437 45.17 -14.99 -20.31
CA VAL A 437 44.47 -15.15 -21.58
C VAL A 437 43.12 -14.46 -21.43
N ASN A 438 42.77 -13.62 -22.40
CA ASN A 438 41.48 -12.95 -22.46
C ASN A 438 40.71 -13.30 -23.74
N TRP A 439 39.44 -12.91 -23.80
CA TRP A 439 38.58 -13.02 -24.97
C TRP A 439 37.63 -11.83 -25.03
N ASP A 440 37.09 -11.52 -26.20
CA ASP A 440 35.98 -10.57 -26.28
C ASP A 440 34.67 -11.28 -25.92
N ILE A 441 34.10 -10.85 -24.79
CA ILE A 441 32.68 -11.06 -24.47
C ILE A 441 31.87 -10.37 -25.57
N GLY A 442 31.10 -11.17 -26.32
CA GLY A 442 30.28 -10.71 -27.43
C GLY A 442 29.12 -9.80 -27.00
N THR A 443 28.22 -9.55 -27.95
CA THR A 443 26.95 -8.89 -27.68
C THR A 443 25.90 -9.88 -27.23
N ASP A 444 24.87 -9.35 -26.57
CA ASP A 444 23.63 -10.07 -26.36
C ASP A 444 22.64 -9.58 -27.43
N PRO A 445 22.08 -10.46 -28.28
CA PRO A 445 21.23 -10.04 -29.38
C PRO A 445 19.89 -9.46 -28.87
N PRO A 446 19.20 -8.62 -29.66
CA PRO A 446 17.82 -8.24 -29.37
C PRO A 446 16.90 -9.45 -29.35
N LEU A 447 15.90 -9.43 -28.47
CA LEU A 447 14.82 -10.40 -28.40
C LEU A 447 13.94 -10.36 -29.65
N ALA A 448 13.11 -11.39 -29.83
CA ALA A 448 12.24 -11.55 -31.00
C ALA A 448 11.23 -10.39 -31.22
N ASP A 449 10.96 -9.59 -30.20
CA ASP A 449 10.10 -8.39 -30.26
C ASP A 449 10.86 -7.07 -30.51
N GLY A 450 12.19 -7.14 -30.64
CA GLY A 450 13.07 -5.99 -30.85
C GLY A 450 13.53 -5.27 -29.58
N ASN A 451 13.12 -5.70 -28.38
CA ASN A 451 13.73 -5.21 -27.13
C ASN A 451 15.14 -5.79 -26.97
N SER A 452 15.99 -5.16 -26.15
CA SER A 452 17.30 -5.73 -25.79
C SER A 452 17.15 -7.07 -25.06
N GLY A 453 18.11 -7.99 -25.25
CA GLY A 453 18.29 -9.13 -24.34
C GLY A 453 18.75 -8.71 -22.95
N SER A 454 18.85 -9.68 -22.04
CA SER A 454 19.20 -9.49 -20.62
C SER A 454 20.66 -9.05 -20.38
N GLY A 455 21.49 -9.07 -21.43
CA GLY A 455 22.86 -8.57 -21.48
C GLY A 455 23.89 -9.59 -20.99
N VAL A 456 25.04 -9.67 -21.68
CA VAL A 456 26.09 -10.65 -21.31
C VAL A 456 26.65 -10.34 -19.92
N ALA A 457 26.44 -11.24 -18.97
CA ALA A 457 26.77 -11.04 -17.55
C ALA A 457 28.13 -11.63 -17.17
N GLN A 458 28.50 -12.79 -17.74
CA GLN A 458 29.75 -13.48 -17.44
C GLN A 458 30.12 -14.48 -18.54
N SER A 459 31.36 -14.97 -18.51
CA SER A 459 31.75 -16.17 -19.25
C SER A 459 32.08 -17.29 -18.27
N ARG A 460 31.79 -18.55 -18.65
CA ARG A 460 32.46 -19.71 -18.06
C ARG A 460 33.54 -20.21 -19.00
N TYR A 461 34.67 -20.62 -18.47
CA TYR A 461 35.79 -21.12 -19.25
C TYR A 461 36.43 -22.35 -18.61
N ARG A 462 37.23 -23.06 -19.40
CA ARG A 462 38.20 -24.06 -18.94
C ARG A 462 39.36 -24.12 -19.92
N TYR A 463 40.52 -24.61 -19.48
CA TYR A 463 41.70 -24.70 -20.35
C TYR A 463 42.41 -26.04 -20.23
N SER A 464 43.08 -26.47 -21.29
CA SER A 464 44.01 -27.61 -21.30
C SER A 464 45.39 -27.16 -21.76
N LEU A 465 46.44 -27.66 -21.09
CA LEU A 465 47.83 -27.39 -21.42
C LEU A 465 48.44 -28.59 -22.16
N ASN A 466 49.12 -28.34 -23.28
CA ASN A 466 49.80 -29.33 -24.13
C ASN A 466 48.95 -30.56 -24.49
N SER A 467 47.66 -30.34 -24.77
CA SER A 467 46.67 -31.39 -25.06
C SER A 467 46.42 -32.37 -23.90
N GLY A 468 46.70 -31.97 -22.65
CA GLY A 468 46.30 -32.70 -21.45
C GLY A 468 44.79 -32.63 -21.18
N ALA A 469 44.39 -33.05 -19.98
CA ALA A 469 43.02 -32.85 -19.51
C ALA A 469 42.68 -31.35 -19.42
N PHE A 470 41.41 -31.02 -19.66
CA PHE A 470 40.91 -29.69 -19.32
C PHE A 470 40.81 -29.53 -17.79
N SER A 471 40.98 -28.29 -17.33
CA SER A 471 40.54 -27.85 -16.02
C SER A 471 39.04 -28.07 -15.82
N ASP A 472 38.60 -27.99 -14.57
CA ASP A 472 37.18 -27.75 -14.27
C ASP A 472 36.71 -26.43 -14.90
N TRP A 473 35.38 -26.28 -15.01
CA TRP A 473 34.77 -25.03 -15.46
C TRP A 473 34.84 -23.98 -14.35
N GLU A 474 35.46 -22.84 -14.66
CA GLU A 474 35.51 -21.64 -13.82
C GLU A 474 34.62 -20.55 -14.45
N THR A 475 34.11 -19.62 -13.64
CA THR A 475 33.30 -18.47 -14.09
C THR A 475 34.02 -17.15 -13.86
N ASP A 476 33.94 -16.24 -14.84
CA ASP A 476 34.55 -14.92 -14.73
C ASP A 476 33.77 -13.84 -15.50
N PRO A 477 33.30 -12.77 -14.81
CA PRO A 477 32.64 -11.62 -15.44
C PRO A 477 33.53 -10.70 -16.29
N GLY A 478 34.85 -10.85 -16.19
CA GLY A 478 35.84 -9.93 -16.77
C GLY A 478 36.54 -10.44 -18.03
N ALA A 479 36.16 -11.61 -18.54
CA ALA A 479 36.74 -12.23 -19.73
C ALA A 479 38.23 -12.61 -19.63
N GLU A 480 38.75 -12.84 -18.41
CA GLU A 480 40.18 -13.11 -18.16
C GLU A 480 40.34 -14.40 -17.35
N LEU A 481 41.25 -15.28 -17.80
CA LEU A 481 41.79 -16.39 -17.01
C LEU A 481 43.30 -16.26 -16.85
N VAL A 482 43.85 -16.82 -15.78
CA VAL A 482 45.29 -16.88 -15.53
C VAL A 482 45.73 -18.34 -15.49
N ILE A 483 46.76 -18.68 -16.27
CA ILE A 483 47.35 -20.01 -16.38
C ILE A 483 48.66 -20.00 -15.61
N PRO A 484 48.75 -20.68 -14.46
CA PRO A 484 49.94 -20.66 -13.63
C PRO A 484 51.02 -21.62 -14.14
N ASN A 485 52.28 -21.25 -13.96
CA ASN A 485 53.47 -22.07 -14.26
C ASN A 485 53.61 -22.56 -15.73
N ALA A 486 52.98 -21.90 -16.70
CA ALA A 486 53.08 -22.27 -18.12
C ALA A 486 54.32 -21.65 -18.80
N ARG A 487 54.89 -22.38 -19.76
CA ARG A 487 56.18 -22.06 -20.39
C ARG A 487 56.03 -21.48 -21.78
N VAL A 488 57.00 -20.67 -22.19
CA VAL A 488 57.15 -20.26 -23.58
C VAL A 488 57.30 -21.52 -24.46
N GLY A 489 56.45 -21.64 -25.48
CA GLY A 489 56.33 -22.79 -26.37
C GLY A 489 55.18 -23.74 -26.04
N ASP A 490 54.57 -23.66 -24.85
CA ASP A 490 53.41 -24.49 -24.51
C ASP A 490 52.20 -24.12 -25.37
N ARG A 491 51.35 -25.12 -25.65
CA ARG A 491 50.05 -24.93 -26.30
C ARG A 491 48.93 -24.95 -25.29
N VAL A 492 48.10 -23.93 -25.30
CA VAL A 492 46.89 -23.85 -24.47
C VAL A 492 45.68 -23.95 -25.39
N THR A 493 44.73 -24.82 -25.07
CA THR A 493 43.38 -24.75 -25.63
C THR A 493 42.43 -24.24 -24.56
N VAL A 494 41.80 -23.08 -24.80
CA VAL A 494 40.76 -22.51 -23.94
C VAL A 494 39.40 -22.77 -24.57
N GLU A 495 38.47 -23.31 -23.79
CA GLU A 495 37.04 -23.31 -24.12
C GLU A 495 36.32 -22.22 -23.33
N VAL A 496 35.43 -21.47 -24.01
CA VAL A 496 34.64 -20.39 -23.42
C VAL A 496 33.17 -20.54 -23.80
N GLN A 497 32.27 -20.27 -22.85
CA GLN A 497 30.83 -20.06 -23.07
C GLN A 497 30.43 -18.73 -22.43
N ASN A 498 29.73 -17.87 -23.17
CA ASN A 498 29.14 -16.66 -22.58
C ASN A 498 27.78 -17.01 -21.94
N LEU A 499 27.43 -16.29 -20.88
CA LEU A 499 26.13 -16.36 -20.20
C LEU A 499 25.53 -14.95 -20.13
N ASP A 500 24.24 -14.83 -20.43
CA ASP A 500 23.48 -13.60 -20.33
C ASP A 500 23.07 -13.26 -18.87
N GLY A 501 22.13 -12.31 -18.72
CA GLY A 501 21.64 -11.85 -17.43
C GLY A 501 20.79 -12.88 -16.68
N VAL A 502 20.31 -13.94 -17.37
CA VAL A 502 19.38 -14.99 -16.91
C VAL A 502 19.92 -16.42 -17.10
N ASP A 503 21.23 -16.53 -17.29
CA ASP A 503 22.03 -17.76 -17.45
C ASP A 503 21.78 -18.58 -18.74
N ASN A 504 21.23 -18.00 -19.82
CA ASN A 504 21.28 -18.63 -21.13
C ASN A 504 22.74 -18.69 -21.62
N ALA A 505 23.22 -19.90 -21.95
CA ALA A 505 24.63 -20.14 -22.24
C ALA A 505 24.89 -20.47 -23.72
N THR A 506 25.94 -19.89 -24.29
CA THR A 506 26.37 -20.18 -25.67
C THR A 506 26.91 -21.60 -25.81
N ALA A 507 27.04 -22.10 -27.04
CA ALA A 507 27.92 -23.24 -27.30
C ALA A 507 29.37 -22.93 -26.89
N ALA A 508 30.12 -23.97 -26.51
CA ALA A 508 31.53 -23.82 -26.14
C ALA A 508 32.38 -23.54 -27.38
N THR A 509 33.10 -22.41 -27.36
CA THR A 509 34.05 -22.03 -28.41
C THR A 509 35.46 -22.35 -27.95
N ALA A 510 36.17 -23.19 -28.70
CA ALA A 510 37.53 -23.62 -28.39
C ALA A 510 38.55 -22.81 -29.22
N THR A 511 39.53 -22.20 -28.54
CA THR A 511 40.68 -21.53 -29.19
C THR A 511 41.98 -22.18 -28.72
N THR A 512 42.83 -22.62 -29.65
CA THR A 512 44.20 -23.08 -29.33
C THR A 512 45.21 -21.98 -29.65
N LEU A 513 45.95 -21.55 -28.63
CA LEU A 513 47.03 -20.57 -28.72
C LEU A 513 48.38 -21.22 -28.34
N THR A 514 49.48 -20.66 -28.85
CA THR A 514 50.86 -21.05 -28.47
C THR A 514 51.46 -19.88 -27.70
N LEU A 515 52.03 -20.15 -26.52
CA LEU A 515 52.61 -19.13 -25.65
C LEU A 515 53.99 -18.70 -26.16
N ASP A 516 54.06 -17.72 -27.05
CA ASP A 516 55.26 -17.44 -27.87
C ASP A 516 56.29 -16.47 -27.24
N GLY A 517 55.99 -15.93 -26.06
CA GLY A 517 56.84 -14.96 -25.34
C GLY A 517 56.66 -13.51 -25.78
N THR A 518 55.75 -13.21 -26.71
CA THR A 518 55.50 -11.85 -27.22
C THR A 518 54.46 -11.06 -26.41
N ALA A 519 53.72 -11.73 -25.52
CA ALA A 519 52.76 -11.11 -24.62
C ALA A 519 53.42 -10.02 -23.76
N ALA A 520 52.66 -8.97 -23.44
CA ALA A 520 53.20 -7.85 -22.67
C ALA A 520 53.59 -8.31 -21.25
N ALA A 521 54.55 -7.63 -20.62
CA ALA A 521 54.78 -7.81 -19.18
C ALA A 521 53.48 -7.51 -18.39
N PRO A 522 53.23 -8.19 -17.25
CA PRO A 522 52.09 -7.89 -16.42
C PRO A 522 52.07 -6.40 -16.07
N PRO A 523 50.88 -5.78 -15.91
CA PRO A 523 50.78 -4.42 -15.39
C PRO A 523 51.61 -4.30 -14.12
N GLN A 524 52.54 -3.33 -14.11
CA GLN A 524 53.37 -3.09 -12.94
C GLN A 524 52.50 -2.75 -11.73
N GLU A 525 52.96 -3.10 -10.54
CA GLU A 525 52.41 -2.56 -9.30
C GLU A 525 52.78 -1.08 -9.24
N ASP A 526 51.90 -0.26 -9.78
CA ASP A 526 51.89 1.17 -9.50
C ASP A 526 51.81 1.37 -7.98
N ALA A 527 52.54 2.38 -7.48
CA ALA A 527 52.67 2.63 -6.05
C ALA A 527 51.32 2.58 -5.34
N ALA A 528 51.25 1.81 -4.25
CA ALA A 528 50.02 1.56 -3.49
C ALA A 528 49.26 2.88 -3.26
N LEU A 529 47.93 2.83 -3.48
CA LEU A 529 47.05 3.93 -3.15
C LEU A 529 47.29 4.34 -1.68
N PRO A 530 47.42 5.65 -1.38
CA PRO A 530 47.83 6.11 -0.05
C PRO A 530 46.91 5.58 1.05
N ASP A 531 47.51 5.09 2.14
CA ASP A 531 46.78 4.73 3.36
C ASP A 531 46.09 5.96 3.96
N PHE A 532 44.79 5.86 4.22
CA PHE A 532 44.03 6.93 4.87
C PHE A 532 43.86 6.66 6.37
N CYS A 533 44.52 7.49 7.16
CA CYS A 533 44.36 7.57 8.61
C CYS A 533 43.74 8.91 9.00
N LYS A 534 42.77 8.88 9.91
CA LYS A 534 42.20 10.08 10.55
C LYS A 534 43.14 10.57 11.66
N ASP A 535 43.11 11.85 11.97
CA ASP A 535 43.84 12.38 13.13
C ASP A 535 43.25 11.81 14.43
N SER A 536 44.09 11.67 15.47
CA SER A 536 43.83 11.02 16.78
C SER A 536 43.53 9.50 16.76
N ALA A 537 43.75 8.82 15.64
CA ALA A 537 43.62 7.37 15.51
C ALA A 537 44.76 6.57 16.17
N ASP A 538 44.43 5.66 17.09
CA ASP A 538 45.25 4.46 17.33
C ASP A 538 45.40 3.68 16.01
N SER A 539 46.55 3.02 15.82
CA SER A 539 46.93 2.34 14.56
C SER A 539 45.92 1.30 14.05
N ASN A 540 45.00 0.86 14.90
CA ASN A 540 43.90 -0.06 14.56
C ASN A 540 42.73 0.58 13.78
N THR A 541 42.76 1.88 13.46
CA THR A 541 41.68 2.56 12.71
C THR A 541 42.09 3.20 11.38
N CYS A 542 43.34 3.01 10.93
CA CYS A 542 43.69 3.24 9.53
C CYS A 542 42.98 2.22 8.64
N THR A 543 42.39 2.65 7.52
CA THR A 543 41.75 1.74 6.56
C THR A 543 42.71 1.48 5.42
N THR A 544 43.36 0.31 5.40
CA THR A 544 44.21 -0.10 4.27
C THR A 544 43.34 -0.58 3.11
N TYR A 545 43.73 -0.23 1.88
CA TYR A 545 43.11 -0.82 0.69
C TYR A 545 43.48 -2.31 0.60
N GLY A 546 42.47 -3.19 0.64
CA GLY A 546 42.67 -4.63 0.38
C GLY A 546 43.12 -5.49 1.58
N GLY A 547 42.99 -5.02 2.82
CA GLY A 547 43.11 -5.89 4.01
C GLY A 547 44.52 -6.38 4.35
N GLY A 548 45.56 -5.80 3.75
CA GLY A 548 46.96 -6.04 4.11
C GLY A 548 47.37 -5.25 5.37
N THR A 549 48.12 -5.89 6.27
CA THR A 549 48.72 -5.25 7.46
C THR A 549 50.13 -4.74 7.17
N SER A 550 50.25 -3.53 6.62
CA SER A 550 51.50 -2.77 6.56
C SER A 550 51.19 -1.28 6.49
N VAL A 551 51.45 -0.55 7.58
CA VAL A 551 51.25 0.91 7.64
C VAL A 551 52.48 1.62 7.09
N VAL A 552 52.33 2.38 5.99
CA VAL A 552 53.38 3.31 5.54
C VAL A 552 52.97 4.74 5.87
N LEU A 553 53.57 5.30 6.93
CA LEU A 553 53.50 6.73 7.22
C LEU A 553 54.09 7.52 6.05
N MET A 554 53.23 8.15 5.23
CA MET A 554 53.70 9.02 4.17
C MET A 554 54.39 10.26 4.75
N SER A 555 55.70 10.36 4.51
CA SER A 555 56.45 11.59 4.68
C SER A 555 55.90 12.68 3.76
N ALA A 556 55.76 13.90 4.27
CA ALA A 556 55.22 15.03 3.54
C ALA A 556 56.14 15.43 2.36
N ARG A 557 55.85 14.91 1.16
CA ARG A 557 56.34 15.51 -0.08
C ARG A 557 55.52 16.76 -0.39
N ALA A 558 56.19 17.89 -0.52
CA ALA A 558 55.61 19.07 -1.15
C ALA A 558 55.30 18.73 -2.62
N ALA A 559 54.03 18.54 -2.95
CA ALA A 559 53.58 18.25 -4.31
C ALA A 559 53.42 19.56 -5.08
N THR A 560 54.35 19.85 -6.00
CA THR A 560 54.30 21.00 -6.91
C THR A 560 53.47 20.76 -8.18
N ALA A 561 52.70 19.67 -8.22
CA ALA A 561 51.86 19.27 -9.34
C ALA A 561 50.52 18.72 -8.84
N TYR A 562 49.43 19.02 -9.58
CA TYR A 562 48.09 18.50 -9.29
C TYR A 562 48.04 16.96 -9.38
N PRO A 563 47.20 16.29 -8.58
CA PRO A 563 46.82 14.91 -8.85
C PRO A 563 46.07 14.80 -10.19
N PRO A 564 46.13 13.67 -10.91
CA PRO A 564 45.47 13.53 -12.20
C PRO A 564 43.95 13.67 -12.11
N VAL A 565 43.36 14.36 -13.08
CA VAL A 565 41.91 14.51 -13.19
C VAL A 565 41.27 13.19 -13.65
N THR A 566 40.24 12.76 -12.93
CA THR A 566 39.41 11.60 -13.23
C THR A 566 38.01 12.02 -13.69
N ARG A 567 37.30 11.15 -14.41
CA ARG A 567 35.92 11.40 -14.86
C ARG A 567 34.95 10.53 -14.06
N SER A 568 33.98 11.18 -13.45
CA SER A 568 32.83 10.57 -12.75
C SER A 568 31.55 10.70 -13.58
N TYR A 569 30.53 9.95 -13.21
CA TYR A 569 29.33 9.75 -14.02
C TYR A 569 28.06 9.82 -13.16
N TYR A 570 27.05 10.54 -13.64
CA TYR A 570 25.66 10.32 -13.23
C TYR A 570 25.11 9.16 -14.05
N GLU A 571 24.44 8.22 -13.40
CA GLU A 571 24.01 6.99 -14.04
C GLU A 571 22.52 6.97 -14.35
N HIS A 572 22.21 6.60 -15.60
CA HIS A 572 20.87 6.68 -16.20
C HIS A 572 20.39 5.36 -16.82
N TYR A 573 21.26 4.35 -16.92
CA TYR A 573 21.04 3.14 -17.71
C TYR A 573 21.28 1.87 -16.89
N LEU A 574 20.61 0.78 -17.31
CA LEU A 574 20.78 -0.58 -16.78
C LEU A 574 21.53 -1.53 -17.73
N ASP A 575 22.19 -1.01 -18.78
CA ASP A 575 22.93 -1.79 -19.78
C ASP A 575 24.42 -1.93 -19.39
N PRO A 576 24.93 -3.14 -19.06
CA PRO A 576 26.34 -3.37 -18.74
C PRO A 576 27.32 -3.02 -19.85
N LYS A 577 26.89 -2.90 -21.12
CA LYS A 577 27.73 -2.44 -22.22
C LYS A 577 28.12 -0.97 -22.03
N ILE A 578 27.18 -0.11 -21.63
CA ILE A 578 27.45 1.32 -21.39
C ILE A 578 28.53 1.48 -20.32
N TYR A 579 28.44 0.71 -19.22
CA TYR A 579 29.44 0.75 -18.15
C TYR A 579 30.81 0.21 -18.60
N ARG A 580 30.85 -0.89 -19.38
CA ARG A 580 32.10 -1.36 -20.01
C ARG A 580 32.73 -0.28 -20.89
N ASP A 581 31.93 0.44 -21.68
CA ASP A 581 32.40 1.50 -22.57
C ASP A 581 32.88 2.74 -21.78
N GLN A 582 32.17 3.15 -20.72
CA GLN A 582 32.62 4.18 -19.76
C GLN A 582 33.99 3.81 -19.15
N GLY A 583 34.12 2.59 -18.60
CA GLY A 583 35.37 2.10 -18.00
C GLY A 583 36.53 2.06 -19.00
N CYS A 584 36.26 1.60 -20.23
CA CYS A 584 37.23 1.65 -21.32
C CYS A 584 37.67 3.07 -21.69
N ASN A 585 36.78 4.06 -21.64
CA ASN A 585 37.11 5.45 -21.90
C ASN A 585 38.00 6.05 -20.80
N VAL A 586 37.77 5.69 -19.53
CA VAL A 586 38.64 6.08 -18.40
C VAL A 586 40.00 5.38 -18.46
N ALA A 587 40.08 4.14 -18.94
CA ALA A 587 41.35 3.44 -19.11
C ALA A 587 42.24 4.04 -20.22
N ARG A 588 41.63 4.46 -21.34
CA ARG A 588 42.35 5.06 -22.48
C ARG A 588 43.08 6.37 -22.14
N SER A 589 42.57 7.14 -21.18
CA SER A 589 43.28 8.33 -20.66
C SER A 589 44.38 8.00 -19.64
N LYS A 590 44.57 6.71 -19.29
CA LYS A 590 45.49 6.22 -18.25
C LYS A 590 45.23 6.86 -16.89
N ALA A 591 43.94 7.07 -16.58
CA ALA A 591 43.50 7.75 -15.39
C ALA A 591 44.03 7.11 -14.09
N ARG A 592 44.38 7.96 -13.12
CA ARG A 592 44.80 7.55 -11.77
C ARG A 592 44.06 8.43 -10.77
N GLY A 593 43.26 7.86 -9.86
CA GLY A 593 42.45 8.63 -8.93
C GLY A 593 41.08 8.03 -8.62
N LEU A 594 40.06 8.87 -8.42
CA LEU A 594 38.73 8.47 -7.94
C LEU A 594 37.64 8.67 -9.00
N VAL A 595 37.00 7.58 -9.42
CA VAL A 595 35.78 7.60 -10.23
C VAL A 595 34.57 7.32 -9.36
N ILE A 596 33.58 8.21 -9.40
CA ILE A 596 32.28 8.04 -8.76
C ILE A 596 31.27 7.65 -9.84
N LEU A 597 30.53 6.56 -9.58
CA LEU A 597 29.37 6.14 -10.38
C LEU A 597 28.12 6.45 -9.55
N ALA A 598 27.44 7.55 -9.84
CA ALA A 598 26.32 8.06 -9.03
C ALA A 598 24.98 7.49 -9.52
N PHE A 599 24.49 6.46 -8.81
CA PHE A 599 23.28 5.69 -9.14
C PHE A 599 21.97 6.31 -8.61
N GLY A 600 22.01 7.48 -7.96
CA GLY A 600 20.81 8.18 -7.50
C GLY A 600 20.27 7.72 -6.14
N ARG A 601 18.98 8.00 -5.87
CA ARG A 601 18.42 7.98 -4.51
C ARG A 601 18.11 6.56 -4.02
N PRO A 602 18.43 6.17 -2.77
CA PRO A 602 17.98 4.92 -2.18
C PRO A 602 16.48 4.66 -2.38
N ALA A 603 16.15 3.45 -2.79
CA ALA A 603 14.81 3.03 -3.14
C ALA A 603 14.54 1.57 -2.77
N TYR A 604 13.27 1.18 -2.75
CA TYR A 604 12.84 -0.19 -2.53
C TYR A 604 11.64 -0.53 -3.42
N ALA A 605 11.75 -1.63 -4.16
CA ALA A 605 10.74 -2.13 -5.09
C ALA A 605 10.87 -3.66 -5.24
N GLY A 606 9.77 -4.38 -5.42
CA GLY A 606 9.79 -5.84 -5.63
C GLY A 606 10.61 -6.62 -4.59
N GLY A 607 10.42 -6.29 -3.31
CA GLY A 607 11.16 -6.90 -2.19
C GLY A 607 12.66 -6.52 -2.08
N ARG A 608 13.19 -5.69 -2.98
CA ARG A 608 14.64 -5.44 -3.15
C ARG A 608 15.01 -4.00 -2.83
N TYR A 609 16.14 -3.80 -2.15
CA TYR A 609 16.79 -2.50 -2.00
C TYR A 609 17.58 -2.13 -3.26
N GLY A 610 17.63 -0.85 -3.60
CA GLY A 610 18.32 -0.33 -4.77
C GLY A 610 18.33 1.19 -4.79
N THR A 611 18.34 1.79 -5.99
CA THR A 611 18.13 3.23 -6.18
C THR A 611 17.08 3.52 -7.25
N ILE A 612 16.59 4.76 -7.31
CA ILE A 612 16.09 5.34 -8.57
C ILE A 612 17.24 6.08 -9.23
N LEU A 613 17.55 5.71 -10.47
CA LEU A 613 18.64 6.28 -11.27
C LEU A 613 18.47 7.79 -11.48
N VAL A 614 19.58 8.50 -11.67
CA VAL A 614 19.61 9.97 -11.72
C VAL A 614 18.81 10.47 -12.91
N SER A 615 18.02 11.54 -12.74
CA SER A 615 17.22 12.19 -13.79
C SER A 615 16.24 11.30 -14.59
N VAL A 616 15.99 10.06 -14.14
CA VAL A 616 15.02 9.11 -14.73
C VAL A 616 14.16 8.48 -13.63
N ARG A 617 13.08 7.77 -14.00
CA ARG A 617 12.21 7.06 -13.03
C ARG A 617 12.50 5.56 -12.91
N THR A 618 13.67 5.13 -13.38
CA THR A 618 14.07 3.72 -13.45
C THR A 618 14.61 3.22 -12.11
N PHE A 619 14.03 2.16 -11.56
CA PHE A 619 14.59 1.47 -10.39
C PHE A 619 15.76 0.56 -10.79
N ALA A 620 16.88 0.71 -10.08
CA ALA A 620 18.06 -0.13 -10.21
C ALA A 620 18.24 -0.93 -8.91
N SER A 621 18.04 -2.25 -8.96
CA SER A 621 18.27 -3.08 -7.77
C SER A 621 19.75 -3.10 -7.38
N SER A 622 20.04 -3.31 -6.09
CA SER A 622 21.39 -3.54 -5.55
C SER A 622 22.21 -4.55 -6.36
N THR A 623 21.57 -5.64 -6.81
CA THR A 623 22.20 -6.67 -7.65
C THR A 623 22.54 -6.16 -9.04
N ALA A 624 21.67 -5.36 -9.66
CA ALA A 624 21.94 -4.71 -10.94
C ALA A 624 23.10 -3.71 -10.81
N ILE A 625 23.06 -2.81 -9.82
CA ILE A 625 24.12 -1.83 -9.52
C ILE A 625 25.49 -2.52 -9.36
N ARG A 626 25.54 -3.67 -8.69
CA ARG A 626 26.74 -4.51 -8.60
C ARG A 626 27.20 -5.05 -9.96
N LYS A 627 26.30 -5.61 -10.79
CA LYS A 627 26.62 -6.07 -12.15
C LYS A 627 27.20 -4.93 -13.00
N LEU A 628 26.61 -3.73 -12.94
CA LEU A 628 27.03 -2.54 -13.69
C LEU A 628 28.39 -2.01 -13.20
N SER A 629 28.62 -1.98 -11.89
CA SER A 629 29.91 -1.58 -11.30
C SER A 629 31.04 -2.57 -11.66
N ILE A 630 30.75 -3.87 -11.70
CA ILE A 630 31.69 -4.90 -12.20
C ILE A 630 31.97 -4.67 -13.69
N ALA A 631 30.95 -4.40 -14.49
CA ALA A 631 31.09 -4.13 -15.92
C ALA A 631 31.99 -2.90 -16.20
N PHE A 632 31.84 -1.82 -15.41
CA PHE A 632 32.75 -0.67 -15.46
C PHE A 632 34.19 -1.07 -15.14
N ALA A 633 34.42 -1.75 -14.01
CA ALA A 633 35.75 -2.14 -13.57
C ALA A 633 36.43 -3.10 -14.56
N ALA A 634 35.68 -4.07 -15.12
CA ALA A 634 36.16 -4.96 -16.18
C ALA A 634 36.54 -4.20 -17.45
N GLY A 635 35.72 -3.22 -17.88
CA GLY A 635 36.02 -2.32 -18.98
C GLY A 635 37.34 -1.56 -18.77
N PHE A 636 37.55 -1.01 -17.57
CA PHE A 636 38.79 -0.32 -17.23
C PHE A 636 40.03 -1.23 -17.28
N VAL A 637 39.93 -2.42 -16.66
CA VAL A 637 41.01 -3.43 -16.63
C VAL A 637 41.39 -3.85 -18.05
N ARG A 638 40.42 -4.28 -18.87
CA ARG A 638 40.63 -4.78 -20.24
C ARG A 638 41.25 -3.73 -21.15
N CYS A 639 40.71 -2.51 -21.15
CA CYS A 639 41.11 -1.47 -22.10
C CYS A 639 42.41 -0.71 -21.72
N GLY A 640 43.01 -0.98 -20.56
CA GLY A 640 44.20 -0.27 -20.09
C GLY A 640 45.54 -0.84 -20.56
N GLY A 641 45.62 -2.14 -20.91
CA GLY A 641 46.86 -2.80 -21.33
C GLY A 641 47.98 -2.77 -20.27
N ALA A 642 49.23 -3.04 -20.66
CA ALA A 642 50.36 -3.15 -19.70
C ALA A 642 50.84 -1.83 -19.06
N ARG A 643 50.32 -0.68 -19.51
CA ARG A 643 50.62 0.66 -18.95
C ARG A 643 49.32 1.37 -18.50
N ARG A 644 48.39 0.61 -17.92
CA ARG A 644 47.15 1.10 -17.31
C ARG A 644 47.44 1.96 -16.08
N GLY A 645 46.55 2.90 -15.79
CA GLY A 645 46.54 3.60 -14.50
C GLY A 645 45.84 2.76 -13.41
N SER A 646 45.64 3.36 -12.24
CA SER A 646 44.99 2.70 -11.09
C SER A 646 43.92 3.63 -10.50
N ILE A 647 42.69 3.14 -10.40
CA ILE A 647 41.53 3.93 -9.95
C ILE A 647 40.81 3.30 -8.75
N ILE A 648 40.12 4.15 -8.01
CA ILE A 648 39.09 3.74 -7.06
C ILE A 648 37.74 3.93 -7.76
N VAL A 649 36.92 2.88 -7.80
CA VAL A 649 35.52 2.94 -8.25
C VAL A 649 34.66 3.06 -7.00
N ALA A 650 34.08 4.24 -6.82
CA ALA A 650 33.17 4.56 -5.73
C ALA A 650 31.71 4.44 -6.21
N VAL A 651 30.98 3.49 -5.63
CA VAL A 651 29.57 3.23 -5.95
C VAL A 651 28.70 4.21 -5.16
N GLY A 652 28.23 5.26 -5.83
CA GLY A 652 27.56 6.42 -5.24
C GLY A 652 26.05 6.28 -5.18
N ALA A 653 25.46 6.55 -4.01
CA ALA A 653 24.06 6.89 -3.84
C ALA A 653 23.90 8.44 -3.82
N ASN A 654 22.68 8.95 -3.65
CA ASN A 654 22.43 10.32 -3.20
C ASN A 654 21.35 10.39 -2.12
N ASN A 655 21.36 11.43 -1.29
CA ASN A 655 20.38 11.60 -0.23
C ASN A 655 19.08 12.34 -0.68
N SER A 656 18.74 12.32 -1.97
CA SER A 656 17.70 13.20 -2.51
C SER A 656 16.27 12.83 -2.05
N CYS A 657 15.57 13.86 -1.58
CA CYS A 657 14.14 14.00 -1.22
C CYS A 657 13.50 13.01 -0.22
N SER A 658 13.03 13.56 0.90
CA SER A 658 12.15 12.90 1.88
C SER A 658 10.66 13.00 1.50
N LEU A 659 9.77 12.34 2.27
CA LEU A 659 8.31 12.25 2.01
C LEU A 659 7.57 13.60 1.88
N ASN A 660 8.22 14.70 2.29
CA ASN A 660 7.64 16.05 2.24
C ASN A 660 7.90 16.79 0.91
N ASP A 661 8.67 16.23 -0.03
CA ASP A 661 8.85 16.80 -1.37
C ASP A 661 7.69 16.36 -2.31
N PRO A 662 6.89 17.31 -2.86
CA PRO A 662 5.86 17.00 -3.85
C PRO A 662 6.37 16.25 -5.09
N LYS A 663 7.65 16.39 -5.44
CA LYS A 663 8.29 15.69 -6.58
C LYS A 663 8.56 14.21 -6.30
N CYS A 664 8.56 13.80 -5.04
CA CYS A 664 8.94 12.45 -4.59
C CYS A 664 7.79 11.68 -3.92
N LYS A 665 6.55 12.16 -4.07
CA LYS A 665 5.33 11.39 -3.79
C LYS A 665 5.30 10.13 -4.67
N GLY A 666 5.52 8.96 -4.05
CA GLY A 666 5.51 7.66 -4.73
C GLY A 666 6.07 6.54 -3.86
N SER A 667 5.51 5.34 -3.99
CA SER A 667 5.62 4.17 -3.10
C SER A 667 6.99 3.44 -3.05
N LEU A 668 8.09 4.10 -3.46
CA LEU A 668 9.39 3.44 -3.69
C LEU A 668 10.50 3.83 -2.71
N GLN A 669 10.18 4.42 -1.55
CA GLN A 669 11.18 4.69 -0.52
C GLN A 669 11.62 3.41 0.23
N PRO A 670 12.87 3.34 0.72
CA PRO A 670 13.31 2.25 1.58
C PRO A 670 12.47 2.15 2.86
N PRO A 671 11.95 0.96 3.25
CA PRO A 671 11.28 0.76 4.52
C PRO A 671 12.24 0.88 5.73
N SER A 672 13.56 0.87 5.48
CA SER A 672 14.59 1.26 6.42
C SER A 672 15.82 1.77 5.67
N PHE A 673 16.18 3.04 5.87
CA PHE A 673 17.42 3.60 5.31
C PHE A 673 18.67 2.94 5.92
N ASN A 674 18.62 2.58 7.21
CA ASN A 674 19.70 1.83 7.86
C ASN A 674 19.93 0.45 7.23
N GLN A 675 18.87 -0.26 6.87
CA GLN A 675 19.01 -1.52 6.14
C GLN A 675 19.47 -1.30 4.68
N ALA A 676 19.01 -0.23 4.02
CA ALA A 676 19.51 0.15 2.69
C ALA A 676 21.03 0.38 2.71
N GLY A 677 21.56 1.09 3.71
CA GLY A 677 22.99 1.32 3.88
C GLY A 677 23.81 0.04 4.10
N LYS A 678 23.28 -0.91 4.88
CA LYS A 678 23.88 -2.24 5.07
C LYS A 678 23.95 -3.03 3.77
N VAL A 679 22.88 -3.02 2.97
CA VAL A 679 22.86 -3.68 1.66
C VAL A 679 23.81 -2.98 0.68
N TRP A 680 23.88 -1.65 0.70
CA TRP A 680 24.83 -0.88 -0.09
C TRP A 680 26.28 -1.28 0.20
N ASN A 681 26.62 -1.41 1.48
CA ASN A 681 27.94 -1.89 1.92
C ASN A 681 28.23 -3.31 1.41
N ALA A 682 27.26 -4.22 1.48
CA ALA A 682 27.41 -5.57 0.95
C ALA A 682 27.66 -5.60 -0.57
N ASN A 683 27.02 -4.70 -1.34
CA ASN A 683 27.29 -4.56 -2.79
C ASN A 683 28.72 -4.10 -3.07
N VAL A 684 29.17 -3.05 -2.37
CA VAL A 684 30.55 -2.51 -2.50
C VAL A 684 31.59 -3.56 -2.11
N ASN A 685 31.38 -4.28 -1.01
CA ASN A 685 32.29 -5.35 -0.60
C ASN A 685 32.28 -6.51 -1.59
N ALA A 686 31.15 -6.84 -2.23
CA ALA A 686 31.10 -7.87 -3.27
C ALA A 686 31.89 -7.46 -4.54
N LEU A 687 31.85 -6.16 -4.93
CA LEU A 687 32.74 -5.61 -5.96
C LEU A 687 34.21 -5.72 -5.53
N GLY A 688 34.52 -5.35 -4.27
CA GLY A 688 35.85 -5.50 -3.69
C GLY A 688 36.38 -6.94 -3.73
N SER A 689 35.56 -7.91 -3.34
CA SER A 689 35.90 -9.34 -3.44
C SER A 689 36.17 -9.76 -4.88
N TRP A 690 35.32 -9.36 -5.85
CA TRP A 690 35.53 -9.66 -7.27
C TRP A 690 36.83 -9.07 -7.82
N ILE A 691 37.21 -7.87 -7.36
CA ILE A 691 38.51 -7.23 -7.68
C ILE A 691 39.68 -8.08 -7.13
N GLN A 692 39.60 -8.57 -5.88
CA GLN A 692 40.70 -9.29 -5.25
C GLN A 692 40.98 -10.67 -5.87
N LEU A 693 40.00 -11.28 -6.56
CA LEU A 693 40.15 -12.59 -7.21
C LEU A 693 41.24 -12.65 -8.28
N ARG A 694 41.66 -11.52 -8.90
CA ARG A 694 42.67 -11.51 -9.97
C ARG A 694 43.78 -10.47 -9.72
N PRO A 695 45.06 -10.80 -9.97
CA PRO A 695 46.17 -9.84 -9.93
C PRO A 695 45.95 -8.59 -10.80
N ALA A 696 45.47 -8.77 -12.04
CA ALA A 696 45.24 -7.69 -12.99
C ALA A 696 44.15 -6.70 -12.54
N ARG A 697 43.18 -7.16 -11.74
CA ARG A 697 42.10 -6.34 -11.16
C ARG A 697 42.60 -5.57 -9.95
N ARG A 698 43.13 -6.24 -8.93
CA ARG A 698 43.59 -5.59 -7.68
C ARG A 698 44.71 -4.56 -7.88
N ARG A 699 45.49 -4.65 -8.97
CA ARG A 699 46.49 -3.65 -9.35
C ARG A 699 45.89 -2.39 -9.99
N ALA A 700 44.75 -2.52 -10.66
CA ALA A 700 44.17 -1.48 -11.51
C ALA A 700 42.93 -0.81 -10.89
N VAL A 701 42.19 -1.51 -10.02
CA VAL A 701 40.93 -1.04 -9.45
C VAL A 701 40.88 -1.34 -7.96
N SER A 702 40.29 -0.44 -7.18
CA SER A 702 39.82 -0.67 -5.81
C SER A 702 38.36 -0.25 -5.68
N ALA A 703 37.61 -0.87 -4.76
CA ALA A 703 36.21 -0.54 -4.50
C ALA A 703 36.07 0.43 -3.31
N ALA A 704 35.14 1.37 -3.44
CA ALA A 704 34.61 2.19 -2.35
C ALA A 704 33.10 2.36 -2.52
N GLY A 705 32.42 2.81 -1.47
CA GLY A 705 31.08 3.37 -1.58
C GLY A 705 31.16 4.89 -1.59
N ALA A 706 30.05 5.54 -1.96
CA ALA A 706 29.91 6.98 -1.88
C ALA A 706 28.44 7.38 -1.66
N ASP A 707 28.23 8.62 -1.22
CA ASP A 707 26.91 9.23 -1.04
C ASP A 707 26.98 10.72 -1.35
N ASP A 708 26.07 11.20 -2.20
CA ASP A 708 25.84 12.62 -2.46
C ASP A 708 25.08 13.18 -1.24
N THR A 709 25.83 13.60 -0.22
CA THR A 709 25.27 14.02 1.07
C THR A 709 24.99 15.52 1.03
N GLU A 710 23.79 15.91 0.60
CA GLU A 710 23.43 17.32 0.43
C GLU A 710 22.47 17.80 1.55
N PRO A 711 22.84 18.78 2.40
CA PRO A 711 21.98 19.25 3.49
C PRO A 711 20.62 19.80 3.07
N ALA A 712 20.53 20.40 1.88
CA ALA A 712 19.31 21.03 1.38
C ALA A 712 18.19 20.03 1.01
N TRP A 713 18.53 18.76 0.70
CA TRP A 713 17.59 17.80 0.11
C TRP A 713 16.83 16.94 1.11
N GLU A 714 17.26 16.87 2.38
CA GLU A 714 16.52 16.17 3.45
C GLU A 714 15.59 17.11 4.26
N GLY A 715 15.30 18.31 3.73
CA GLY A 715 14.30 19.24 4.28
C GLY A 715 14.74 20.02 5.53
N LEU A 716 13.88 20.95 5.97
CA LEU A 716 14.16 21.88 7.08
C LEU A 716 14.19 21.23 8.48
N SER A 717 13.97 19.92 8.58
CA SER A 717 14.18 19.16 9.82
C SER A 717 15.67 19.01 10.08
N LYS A 718 16.17 19.68 11.13
CA LYS A 718 17.60 19.77 11.53
C LYS A 718 18.26 18.46 11.98
N THR A 719 17.75 17.31 11.54
CA THR A 719 18.00 15.97 12.10
C THR A 719 18.59 14.96 11.13
N ALA A 720 18.55 15.22 9.81
CA ALA A 720 19.19 14.40 8.76
C ALA A 720 18.97 12.87 8.92
N VAL A 721 17.75 12.46 9.29
CA VAL A 721 17.48 11.12 9.83
C VAL A 721 17.76 10.04 8.79
N HIS A 722 17.31 10.22 7.56
CA HIS A 722 17.45 9.22 6.50
C HIS A 722 18.90 9.14 6.00
N THR A 723 19.56 10.28 5.83
CA THR A 723 20.98 10.34 5.45
C THR A 723 21.85 9.70 6.53
N MET A 724 21.61 10.03 7.81
CA MET A 724 22.32 9.46 8.96
C MET A 724 22.08 7.95 9.06
N ASP A 725 20.83 7.49 8.97
CA ASP A 725 20.49 6.07 9.02
C ASP A 725 21.23 5.28 7.95
N PHE A 726 21.23 5.76 6.70
CA PHE A 726 21.92 5.13 5.57
C PHE A 726 23.44 5.06 5.81
N ASN A 727 24.05 6.18 6.22
CA ASN A 727 25.47 6.29 6.50
C ASN A 727 25.91 5.40 7.69
N GLU A 728 25.13 5.37 8.77
CA GLU A 728 25.36 4.48 9.92
C GLU A 728 25.15 3.02 9.56
N GLY A 729 24.15 2.71 8.72
CA GLY A 729 23.93 1.37 8.18
C GLY A 729 25.12 0.86 7.37
N TYR A 730 25.69 1.71 6.52
CA TYR A 730 26.91 1.40 5.78
C TYR A 730 28.12 1.20 6.69
N ASN A 731 28.29 2.06 7.70
CA ASN A 731 29.40 2.00 8.65
C ASN A 731 29.31 0.85 9.68
N ALA A 732 28.12 0.25 9.87
CA ALA A 732 27.90 -0.83 10.83
C ALA A 732 28.53 -2.17 10.41
N ALA A 733 28.97 -2.33 9.16
CA ALA A 733 29.56 -3.57 8.67
C ALA A 733 31.02 -3.75 9.14
N PRO A 734 31.42 -4.94 9.65
CA PRO A 734 32.77 -5.18 10.18
C PRO A 734 33.90 -4.88 9.18
N PHE A 735 33.66 -5.15 7.90
CA PHE A 735 34.63 -4.99 6.80
C PHE A 735 34.16 -3.97 5.76
N ALA A 736 33.56 -2.86 6.21
CA ALA A 736 33.17 -1.78 5.31
C ALA A 736 34.37 -1.19 4.54
N ALA A 737 34.28 -1.16 3.21
CA ALA A 737 35.12 -0.30 2.37
C ALA A 737 34.95 1.19 2.73
N LEU A 738 35.85 2.04 2.23
CA LEU A 738 35.74 3.50 2.40
C LEU A 738 34.40 4.03 1.88
N PHE A 739 33.95 5.14 2.45
CA PHE A 739 32.73 5.82 2.05
C PHE A 739 33.03 7.29 1.74
N TYR A 740 32.82 7.70 0.48
CA TYR A 740 33.07 9.06 0.06
C TYR A 740 31.81 9.91 0.11
N ASP A 741 31.81 10.93 0.96
CA ASP A 741 30.85 12.02 0.86
C ASP A 741 31.24 12.87 -0.34
N PHE A 742 30.41 12.87 -1.39
CA PHE A 742 30.62 13.69 -2.59
C PHE A 742 29.54 14.75 -2.76
N GLY A 743 28.89 15.15 -1.66
CA GLY A 743 27.81 16.11 -1.64
C GLY A 743 28.22 17.56 -1.42
N SER A 744 27.19 18.36 -1.20
CA SER A 744 27.28 19.76 -0.80
C SER A 744 27.35 19.90 0.74
N ASN A 745 27.37 21.12 1.27
CA ASN A 745 27.48 21.34 2.72
C ASN A 745 26.84 22.67 3.16
N GLU A 746 25.71 23.05 2.58
CA GLU A 746 25.04 24.33 2.87
C GLU A 746 24.74 24.51 4.36
N GLN A 747 24.95 25.73 4.84
CA GLN A 747 24.59 26.14 6.19
C GLN A 747 23.07 26.38 6.30
N GLY A 748 22.54 26.27 7.52
CA GLY A 748 21.14 26.59 7.85
C GLY A 748 20.18 25.38 7.85
N PHE A 749 20.53 24.28 7.18
CA PHE A 749 19.75 23.05 7.18
C PHE A 749 20.09 22.14 8.36
N TRP A 750 21.33 21.67 8.43
CA TRP A 750 21.81 20.77 9.48
C TRP A 750 22.75 21.50 10.46
N SER A 751 22.86 20.97 11.68
CA SER A 751 23.85 21.46 12.66
C SER A 751 25.27 21.08 12.25
N ASP A 752 26.26 21.86 12.66
CA ASP A 752 27.68 21.57 12.36
C ASP A 752 28.12 20.18 12.84
N ALA A 753 27.56 19.71 13.95
CA ALA A 753 27.79 18.37 14.47
C ALA A 753 27.28 17.27 13.52
N ILE A 754 26.13 17.47 12.86
CA ILE A 754 25.60 16.54 11.86
C ILE A 754 26.42 16.62 10.57
N ARG A 755 26.70 17.83 10.07
CA ARG A 755 27.53 18.07 8.87
C ARG A 755 28.90 17.41 9.02
N TYR A 756 29.56 17.61 10.17
CA TYR A 756 30.82 16.94 10.49
C TYR A 756 30.67 15.42 10.65
N ARG A 757 29.61 14.94 11.32
CA ARG A 757 29.39 13.49 11.54
C ARG A 757 29.30 12.74 10.23
N LEU A 758 28.50 13.24 9.29
CA LEU A 758 28.33 12.65 7.96
C LEU A 758 29.61 12.76 7.13
N ALA A 759 30.20 13.95 7.00
CA ALA A 759 31.40 14.13 6.19
C ALA A 759 32.62 13.33 6.68
N TYR A 760 32.83 13.24 7.99
CA TYR A 760 34.10 12.76 8.56
C TYR A 760 34.02 12.11 9.96
N GLY A 761 32.94 12.30 10.73
CA GLY A 761 32.82 11.78 12.09
C GLY A 761 32.45 10.29 12.19
N LEU A 762 31.95 9.67 11.12
CA LEU A 762 31.76 8.22 11.01
C LEU A 762 33.07 7.52 10.58
N PRO A 763 33.33 6.26 11.01
CA PRO A 763 34.64 5.62 10.83
C PRO A 763 35.16 5.57 9.39
N ARG A 764 34.30 5.26 8.41
CA ARG A 764 34.69 5.08 6.99
C ARG A 764 34.48 6.31 6.11
N ASN A 765 33.87 7.38 6.63
CA ASN A 765 33.47 8.54 5.83
C ASN A 765 34.63 9.52 5.59
N TYR A 766 34.81 9.92 4.34
CA TYR A 766 35.81 10.90 3.91
C TYR A 766 35.24 11.81 2.81
N PRO A 767 35.45 13.13 2.83
CA PRO A 767 34.81 14.01 1.86
C PRO A 767 35.65 14.24 0.59
N ILE A 768 34.95 14.25 -0.55
CA ILE A 768 35.33 14.64 -1.91
C ILE A 768 34.28 15.69 -2.36
N PRO A 769 34.22 16.85 -1.70
CA PRO A 769 33.09 17.77 -1.79
C PRO A 769 32.82 18.30 -3.19
N GLN A 770 31.55 18.62 -3.47
CA GLN A 770 31.15 19.39 -4.66
C GLN A 770 31.65 20.82 -4.55
N ILE A 771 32.59 21.20 -5.41
CA ILE A 771 33.11 22.57 -5.55
C ILE A 771 32.82 23.05 -6.98
N TYR A 772 31.53 23.09 -7.34
CA TYR A 772 31.09 23.53 -8.68
C TYR A 772 31.10 25.06 -8.80
N LEU A 773 30.92 25.78 -7.69
CA LEU A 773 30.96 27.24 -7.59
C LEU A 773 31.89 27.69 -6.46
N ARG A 774 32.45 28.90 -6.56
CA ARG A 774 33.47 29.40 -5.61
C ARG A 774 32.97 29.47 -4.15
N ASN A 775 31.68 29.77 -3.96
CA ASN A 775 31.04 29.88 -2.65
C ASN A 775 30.72 28.51 -1.99
N MET A 776 30.85 27.40 -2.70
CA MET A 776 30.62 26.07 -2.12
C MET A 776 31.75 25.63 -1.17
N ALA A 777 32.95 26.21 -1.28
CA ALA A 777 34.08 25.86 -0.42
C ALA A 777 33.99 26.43 1.00
N ASP A 778 33.34 27.58 1.18
CA ASP A 778 33.33 28.30 2.47
C ASP A 778 32.61 27.50 3.59
N PRO A 779 31.45 26.86 3.35
CA PRO A 779 30.82 25.98 4.35
C PRO A 779 31.66 24.76 4.75
N TRP A 780 32.50 24.24 3.85
CA TRP A 780 33.42 23.11 4.12
C TRP A 780 34.58 23.50 5.03
N HIS A 781 35.13 24.71 4.88
CA HIS A 781 36.05 25.29 5.85
C HIS A 781 35.40 25.38 7.23
N ASP A 782 34.19 25.92 7.32
CA ASP A 782 33.51 26.12 8.62
C ASP A 782 33.23 24.78 9.34
N THR A 783 32.80 23.74 8.61
CA THR A 783 32.64 22.39 9.19
C THR A 783 33.98 21.75 9.59
N SER A 784 35.05 21.96 8.83
CA SER A 784 36.39 21.48 9.20
C SER A 784 36.92 22.19 10.45
N LYS A 785 36.67 23.49 10.58
CA LYS A 785 37.02 24.33 11.73
C LYS A 785 36.24 23.94 12.98
N TRP A 786 34.93 23.69 12.86
CA TRP A 786 34.12 23.11 13.92
C TRP A 786 34.67 21.74 14.35
N GLY A 787 35.05 20.91 13.38
CA GLY A 787 35.68 19.60 13.59
C GLY A 787 37.00 19.67 14.34
N ALA A 788 37.86 20.64 14.04
CA ALA A 788 39.12 20.87 14.74
C ALA A 788 38.94 21.18 16.23
N GLN A 789 37.79 21.74 16.61
CA GLN A 789 37.46 22.17 17.98
C GLN A 789 36.62 21.15 18.76
N ASN A 790 35.71 20.44 18.08
CA ASN A 790 34.64 19.63 18.69
C ASN A 790 34.56 18.19 18.16
N GLY A 791 35.23 17.90 17.04
CA GLY A 791 35.10 16.65 16.30
C GLY A 791 35.98 15.53 16.84
N ARG A 792 35.43 14.29 16.88
CA ARG A 792 36.14 13.09 17.34
C ARG A 792 37.51 12.88 16.66
N TYR A 793 37.61 13.22 15.39
CA TYR A 793 38.80 13.02 14.55
C TYR A 793 39.51 14.35 14.21
N GLY A 794 39.23 15.42 14.96
CA GLY A 794 39.77 16.75 14.70
C GLY A 794 39.33 17.33 13.35
N LYS A 795 40.20 18.13 12.73
CA LYS A 795 39.93 18.76 11.43
C LYS A 795 39.69 17.74 10.32
N ILE A 796 38.94 18.14 9.29
CA ILE A 796 38.62 17.26 8.16
C ILE A 796 39.85 17.11 7.26
N ARG A 797 40.24 15.86 6.98
CA ARG A 797 41.23 15.51 5.95
C ARG A 797 40.51 15.22 4.63
N PHE A 798 40.23 16.28 3.88
CA PHE A 798 39.64 16.19 2.53
C PHE A 798 40.50 15.31 1.62
N GLN A 799 39.85 14.41 0.89
CA GLN A 799 40.56 13.46 0.03
C GLN A 799 40.69 13.97 -1.42
N GLY A 800 39.93 14.99 -1.78
CA GLY A 800 39.89 15.54 -3.13
C GLY A 800 38.77 16.55 -3.30
N VAL A 801 38.41 16.82 -4.55
CA VAL A 801 37.22 17.60 -4.91
C VAL A 801 36.46 16.92 -6.05
N LEU A 802 35.15 17.11 -6.06
CA LEU A 802 34.30 16.87 -7.21
C LEU A 802 33.98 18.20 -7.88
N SER A 803 34.31 18.30 -9.17
CA SER A 803 34.01 19.44 -10.04
C SER A 803 32.91 19.06 -11.04
N GLN A 804 32.25 20.07 -11.60
CA GLN A 804 31.28 19.91 -12.68
C GLN A 804 31.62 20.88 -13.80
N TYR A 805 32.44 20.40 -14.74
CA TYR A 805 33.00 21.19 -15.83
C TYR A 805 32.76 20.52 -17.17
N ASN A 806 32.17 21.26 -18.11
CA ASN A 806 32.00 20.85 -19.50
C ASN A 806 32.43 21.99 -20.44
N PRO A 807 33.60 21.87 -21.12
CA PRO A 807 34.11 22.95 -21.97
C PRO A 807 33.21 23.18 -23.19
N GLY A 808 32.66 24.38 -23.32
CA GLY A 808 31.87 24.81 -24.48
C GLY A 808 30.34 24.72 -24.32
N VAL A 809 29.82 24.62 -23.10
CA VAL A 809 28.36 24.66 -22.82
C VAL A 809 27.94 26.07 -22.36
N ASP A 810 27.83 26.98 -23.33
CA ASP A 810 27.23 28.29 -23.16
C ASP A 810 25.70 28.17 -23.05
N ASN A 811 25.17 28.00 -21.82
CA ASN A 811 23.85 28.41 -21.31
C ASN A 811 23.37 27.53 -20.12
N THR A 812 24.07 27.60 -18.98
CA THR A 812 23.55 27.06 -17.71
C THR A 812 23.54 28.13 -16.62
N PRO A 813 22.77 27.99 -15.53
CA PRO A 813 22.81 28.90 -14.38
C PRO A 813 24.22 29.04 -13.74
N PHE A 814 25.12 28.10 -14.03
CA PHE A 814 26.47 28.01 -13.51
C PHE A 814 27.52 28.71 -14.40
N GLY A 815 27.10 29.36 -15.49
CA GLY A 815 27.98 30.06 -16.43
C GLY A 815 28.39 29.22 -17.65
N PRO A 816 29.37 29.71 -18.45
CA PRO A 816 29.66 29.22 -19.81
C PRO A 816 30.28 27.81 -19.93
N ASN A 817 30.48 27.08 -18.82
CA ASN A 817 31.08 25.73 -18.83
C ASN A 817 30.53 24.80 -17.72
N CYS A 818 29.28 24.98 -17.29
CA CYS A 818 28.63 24.24 -16.18
C CYS A 818 29.22 24.39 -14.76
N GLY A 819 30.33 25.10 -14.57
CA GLY A 819 30.93 25.32 -13.24
C GLY A 819 32.42 25.61 -13.29
N LEU A 820 33.08 25.50 -12.13
CA LEU A 820 34.54 25.57 -11.99
C LEU A 820 35.24 24.39 -12.66
N SER A 821 36.40 24.63 -13.26
CA SER A 821 37.23 23.55 -13.78
C SER A 821 37.78 22.67 -12.64
N PRO A 822 38.25 21.44 -12.95
CA PRO A 822 38.71 20.52 -11.91
C PRO A 822 39.90 21.05 -11.09
N HIS A 823 40.78 21.86 -11.70
CA HIS A 823 41.86 22.53 -10.97
C HIS A 823 41.33 23.76 -10.20
N ASP A 824 40.43 24.57 -10.77
CA ASP A 824 39.87 25.74 -10.06
C ASP A 824 39.10 25.35 -8.79
N GLY A 825 38.37 24.22 -8.82
CA GLY A 825 37.68 23.69 -7.65
C GLY A 825 38.64 23.19 -6.57
N TYR A 826 39.74 22.55 -6.96
CA TYR A 826 40.80 22.07 -6.07
C TYR A 826 41.51 23.25 -5.39
N ASP A 827 41.91 24.24 -6.19
CA ASP A 827 42.57 25.46 -5.72
C ASP A 827 41.64 26.25 -4.80
N ARG A 828 40.36 26.39 -5.16
CA ARG A 828 39.40 27.13 -4.32
C ARG A 828 39.22 26.47 -2.95
N LEU A 829 39.15 25.15 -2.87
CA LEU A 829 39.04 24.49 -1.57
C LEU A 829 40.33 24.66 -0.74
N LEU A 830 41.51 24.52 -1.35
CA LEU A 830 42.78 24.76 -0.65
C LEU A 830 42.98 26.22 -0.25
N GLU A 831 42.56 27.18 -1.08
CA GLU A 831 42.59 28.62 -0.80
C GLU A 831 41.84 28.91 0.50
N VAL A 832 40.58 28.44 0.59
CA VAL A 832 39.72 28.68 1.76
C VAL A 832 40.19 27.89 2.98
N LEU A 833 40.62 26.63 2.83
CA LEU A 833 41.11 25.85 3.97
C LEU A 833 42.41 26.40 4.58
N ASN A 834 43.28 27.01 3.77
CA ASN A 834 44.59 27.50 4.22
C ASN A 834 44.57 28.94 4.77
N VAL A 835 43.42 29.62 4.82
CA VAL A 835 43.30 30.92 5.54
C VAL A 835 43.39 30.76 7.06
N ASP A 836 43.06 29.57 7.59
CA ASP A 836 43.07 29.25 9.01
C ASP A 836 43.96 28.02 9.29
N PRO A 837 45.00 28.13 10.15
CA PRO A 837 45.84 27.00 10.54
C PRO A 837 45.07 25.80 11.13
N ALA A 838 43.88 26.01 11.69
CA ALA A 838 43.01 24.95 12.21
C ALA A 838 42.43 24.06 11.11
N THR A 839 42.28 24.57 9.88
CA THR A 839 41.75 23.84 8.71
C THR A 839 42.80 23.54 7.64
N ALA A 840 43.97 24.18 7.71
CA ALA A 840 45.01 24.12 6.70
C ALA A 840 45.39 22.70 6.26
N LEU A 841 45.52 22.52 4.94
CA LEU A 841 45.79 21.26 4.26
C LEU A 841 46.77 21.51 3.10
N PRO A 842 47.91 20.80 3.00
CA PRO A 842 48.93 21.11 2.02
C PRO A 842 48.60 20.64 0.60
N ALA A 843 47.81 19.57 0.46
CA ALA A 843 47.37 18.98 -0.80
C ALA A 843 46.20 18.01 -0.55
N MET A 844 45.47 17.64 -1.60
CA MET A 844 44.48 16.56 -1.58
C MET A 844 44.86 15.47 -2.60
N ASN A 845 44.35 14.25 -2.42
CA ASN A 845 44.79 13.09 -3.19
C ASN A 845 44.12 12.96 -4.56
N PHE A 846 42.91 13.51 -4.73
CA PHE A 846 42.09 13.29 -5.93
C PHE A 846 41.50 14.59 -6.50
N ILE A 847 41.36 14.62 -7.82
CA ILE A 847 40.50 15.56 -8.53
C ILE A 847 39.61 14.74 -9.46
N SER A 848 38.30 14.93 -9.34
CA SER A 848 37.31 14.26 -10.19
C SER A 848 36.35 15.28 -10.82
N ASN A 849 35.86 14.97 -12.01
CA ASN A 849 34.92 15.79 -12.76
C ASN A 849 33.68 14.96 -13.13
N ILE A 850 32.51 15.36 -12.64
CA ILE A 850 31.22 14.80 -13.06
C ILE A 850 30.58 15.75 -14.07
N VAL A 851 30.44 15.30 -15.31
CA VAL A 851 29.98 16.17 -16.41
C VAL A 851 28.49 16.48 -16.21
N CYS A 852 28.11 17.76 -16.30
CA CYS A 852 26.71 18.18 -16.30
C CYS A 852 25.92 17.48 -17.41
N THR A 853 24.74 16.97 -17.08
CA THR A 853 23.77 16.49 -18.07
C THR A 853 22.90 17.67 -18.54
N THR A 854 22.74 17.81 -19.86
CA THR A 854 21.84 18.76 -20.51
C THR A 854 20.41 18.24 -20.56
#